data_AF-A0A1G5F1J2-F1
#
_entry.id   AF-A0A1G5F1J2-F1
#
_cell.length_a   1.000
_cell.length_b   1.000
_cell.length_c   1.000
_cell.angle_alpha   90.00
_cell.angle_beta   90.00
_cell.angle_gamma   90.00
#
_symmetry.space_group_name_H-M   'P 1'
#
loop_
_entity.id
_entity.type
_entity.pdbx_description
1 polymer ?
#
loop_
_entity_poly.entity_id
_entity_poly.type
_entity_poly.pdbx_seq_one_letter_code
_entity_poly.pdbx_strand_id
1 'polypeptide(L)'
;MSEKKKSVYTGRLITNRKGFGFVEVEELEDDIFIPHSGLHGAFHHDTVEVKIKESFGGRHRMEGNIINILERGYTKVIGTYRQGRGFGYVVPDDSKIADDIHVFDSDAGKAKDGDKVVVKITFYGGDHKRPEGKVVEVLGSMDDPGVDILSVIRAHDIPETFPDDVKKQIRGIRLKVPKKDMVGRKDLRDLMMVTIDGEDSKDLDDAVSLEMDGEDYILGVHIADVSNYVKEGTALDKEAVSRGTSVYLIDRVIPMLPEKLSNGICSLNEGEDRLAMSCIMRIDKKGNITDYEIAESLICVNRRMTYTAVKKILADHDKKTIKEYKELVPMFERMEKLAAILKAMRVKRGSIDFDLPESKIILDKKGRPIDIVPYEHNVATGMIEQFMLSANETVAAHMYEQGLPFLYRVHETPDADRIGDLIELMRGLGLNVDGDPSDIKPVWLQKMLGEVAGRPEEVLIRSLSLRSMKRARYSTECLGHFGLAVLEYTHFTSPIRRYPDLQIHRILKDEIHGRLDHKQIAHYVSILDGIAKRSSDRECAATDAEREADKIKMAEFMEYHIGEEFDGVISGVTGWGMYVQLKNTVEGMVPVAKIAGDDYDYSEREYALVGRYTGRRFTLGQPVSIRVVAVDLDLKSIEFELAGADALYDDDLEKRKAKGKYSKKKSEKRSDKKFGRKSDKKSDKKSGKRSDKKSDKKFDKKFDKKKPDKYSDEKRSDKKSGKKSGKKNSGNKSSDKEIFSDLSFDWKNYDKKDSDKKKSGKKSNGKKNPGKISSGKKNSGKKSATKKGSAKKNSAKKNSDKKKKERSNTGKRYGVID
;
A
#
# COMPACT_ATOMS: atom_id res chain seq x y z
N MET A 1 24.33 11.75 37.98
CA MET A 1 25.34 11.76 36.89
C MET A 1 24.65 12.30 35.66
N SER A 2 25.32 13.05 34.80
CA SER A 2 24.78 13.37 33.48
C SER A 2 24.88 12.15 32.57
N GLU A 3 23.80 11.83 31.88
CA GLU A 3 23.85 10.86 30.78
C GLU A 3 24.74 11.45 29.69
N LYS A 4 25.77 10.69 29.27
CA LYS A 4 26.52 11.05 28.07
C LYS A 4 25.61 10.79 26.88
N LYS A 5 25.15 11.85 26.20
CA LYS A 5 24.53 11.69 24.88
C LYS A 5 25.45 10.84 23.99
N LYS A 6 24.87 9.85 23.32
CA LYS A 6 25.52 9.08 22.24
C LYS A 6 26.07 10.12 21.24
N SER A 7 27.35 10.04 20.89
CA SER A 7 27.98 10.97 19.94
C SER A 7 28.15 10.36 18.54
N VAL A 8 27.88 9.05 18.43
CA VAL A 8 27.81 8.28 17.19
C VAL A 8 26.47 7.56 17.17
N TYR A 9 25.80 7.61 16.03
CA TYR A 9 24.54 6.92 15.76
C TYR A 9 24.69 6.09 14.49
N THR A 10 23.87 5.04 14.36
CA THR A 10 23.75 4.23 13.14
C THR A 10 22.42 4.52 12.50
N GLY A 11 22.40 4.71 11.18
CA GLY A 11 21.18 5.07 10.45
C GLY A 11 21.31 4.91 8.94
N ARG A 12 20.26 5.28 8.20
CA ARG A 12 20.20 5.16 6.74
C ARG A 12 20.38 6.53 6.08
N LEU A 13 21.25 6.61 5.08
CA LEU A 13 21.56 7.87 4.38
C LEU A 13 20.55 8.18 3.26
N ILE A 14 19.87 9.32 3.36
CA ILE A 14 19.09 9.92 2.28
C ILE A 14 19.84 11.12 1.69
N THR A 15 20.40 10.98 0.48
CA THR A 15 21.02 12.08 -0.27
C THR A 15 20.02 12.75 -1.21
N ASN A 16 20.42 13.87 -1.82
CA ASN A 16 19.66 14.55 -2.86
C ASN A 16 20.56 15.12 -3.96
N ARG A 17 19.95 15.57 -5.07
CA ARG A 17 20.60 16.12 -6.28
C ARG A 17 21.53 17.32 -6.04
N LYS A 18 21.49 17.97 -4.87
CA LYS A 18 22.41 19.06 -4.46
C LYS A 18 23.64 18.53 -3.70
N GLY A 19 23.83 17.22 -3.62
CA GLY A 19 25.02 16.57 -3.08
C GLY A 19 25.13 16.52 -1.55
N PHE A 20 24.09 16.92 -0.81
CA PHE A 20 24.02 16.74 0.65
C PHE A 20 23.00 15.66 1.02
N GLY A 21 22.92 15.30 2.30
CA GLY A 21 21.96 14.30 2.77
C GLY A 21 21.55 14.45 4.24
N PHE A 22 20.77 13.47 4.68
CA PHE A 22 20.26 13.29 6.03
C PHE A 22 20.45 11.83 6.43
N VAL A 23 20.68 11.55 7.71
CA VAL A 23 20.72 10.19 8.24
C VAL A 23 19.52 9.98 9.15
N GLU A 24 18.59 9.13 8.69
CA GLU A 24 17.43 8.64 9.44
C GLU A 24 17.93 7.67 10.53
N VAL A 25 17.52 7.85 11.78
CA VAL A 25 17.97 7.05 12.93
C VAL A 25 16.76 6.70 13.80
N GLU A 26 16.47 5.41 13.98
CA GLU A 26 15.30 4.92 14.74
C GLU A 26 15.25 5.40 16.22
N GLU A 27 16.41 5.79 16.78
CA GLU A 27 16.53 6.35 18.13
C GLU A 27 16.28 7.88 18.22
N LEU A 28 15.94 8.57 17.12
CA LEU A 28 15.88 10.03 17.04
C LEU A 28 14.62 10.54 16.30
N GLU A 29 14.06 11.65 16.78
CA GLU A 29 12.92 12.35 16.14
C GLU A 29 13.36 13.31 15.02
N ASP A 30 14.54 13.94 15.15
CA ASP A 30 15.14 14.84 14.15
C ASP A 30 16.26 14.11 13.38
N ASP A 31 16.18 14.12 12.04
CA ASP A 31 17.24 13.63 11.16
C ASP A 31 18.59 14.36 11.35
N ILE A 32 19.70 13.63 11.23
CA ILE A 32 21.04 14.23 11.28
C ILE A 32 21.44 14.72 9.89
N PHE A 33 21.55 16.04 9.71
CA PHE A 33 22.00 16.66 8.46
C PHE A 33 23.48 16.36 8.19
N ILE A 34 23.78 15.91 6.96
CA ILE A 34 25.15 15.67 6.46
C ILE A 34 25.43 16.63 5.29
N PRO A 35 26.34 17.60 5.45
CA PRO A 35 26.79 18.42 4.32
C PRO A 35 27.58 17.55 3.32
N HIS A 36 27.68 17.98 2.06
CA HIS A 36 28.40 17.25 1.00
C HIS A 36 29.81 16.80 1.42
N SER A 37 30.57 17.68 2.08
CA SER A 37 31.92 17.41 2.61
C SER A 37 31.97 16.48 3.83
N GLY A 38 30.82 16.07 4.37
CA GLY A 38 30.69 15.08 5.45
C GLY A 38 30.20 13.70 4.97
N LEU A 39 29.96 13.51 3.67
CA LEU A 39 29.51 12.23 3.10
C LEU A 39 30.64 11.20 2.93
N HIS A 40 31.87 11.65 2.66
CA HIS A 40 33.08 10.82 2.53
C HIS A 40 32.92 9.54 1.67
N GLY A 41 32.23 9.65 0.53
CA GLY A 41 31.98 8.52 -0.38
C GLY A 41 30.89 7.55 0.08
N ALA A 42 29.99 7.95 0.97
CA ALA A 42 28.71 7.29 1.21
C ALA A 42 27.69 7.65 0.11
N PHE A 43 26.92 6.65 -0.33
CA PHE A 43 25.90 6.75 -1.38
C PHE A 43 24.49 6.78 -0.77
N HIS A 44 23.49 7.13 -1.58
CA HIS A 44 22.10 7.01 -1.14
C HIS A 44 21.80 5.59 -0.64
N HIS A 45 20.96 5.48 0.40
CA HIS A 45 20.55 4.25 1.04
C HIS A 45 21.65 3.41 1.70
N ASP A 46 22.90 3.88 1.74
CA ASP A 46 23.94 3.29 2.59
C ASP A 46 23.52 3.31 4.08
N THR A 47 23.79 2.22 4.79
CA THR A 47 23.68 2.17 6.25
C THR A 47 25.01 2.65 6.83
N VAL A 48 24.98 3.72 7.61
CA VAL A 48 26.18 4.47 8.00
C VAL A 48 26.25 4.72 9.50
N GLU A 49 27.47 4.80 10.04
CA GLU A 49 27.71 5.44 11.32
C GLU A 49 27.99 6.93 11.10
N VAL A 50 27.19 7.77 11.75
CA VAL A 50 27.31 9.22 11.74
C VAL A 50 27.78 9.71 13.11
N LYS A 51 28.81 10.58 13.11
CA LYS A 51 29.27 11.28 14.31
C LYS A 51 28.73 12.72 14.29
N ILE A 52 28.02 13.10 15.35
CA ILE A 52 27.44 14.44 15.49
C ILE A 52 28.52 15.47 15.87
N LYS A 53 28.42 16.67 15.29
CA LYS A 53 29.23 17.85 15.65
C LYS A 53 28.59 18.59 16.82
N GLU A 54 29.39 19.07 17.76
CA GLU A 54 28.91 19.89 18.88
C GLU A 54 28.34 21.21 18.34
N SER A 55 27.01 21.28 18.28
CA SER A 55 26.29 22.27 17.47
C SER A 55 26.13 23.61 18.21
N PHE A 56 26.86 24.63 17.77
CA PHE A 56 26.65 26.03 18.14
C PHE A 56 25.95 26.80 17.01
N GLY A 57 24.64 27.05 17.16
CA GLY A 57 23.95 28.14 16.45
C GLY A 57 23.62 27.96 14.96
N GLY A 58 23.52 26.73 14.45
CA GLY A 58 23.10 26.44 13.07
C GLY A 58 21.59 26.55 12.80
N ARG A 59 21.19 26.53 11.52
CA ARG A 59 19.77 26.46 11.09
C ARG A 59 19.18 25.05 11.22
N HIS A 60 20.02 24.02 11.22
CA HIS A 60 19.66 22.64 11.51
C HIS A 60 20.06 22.30 12.96
N ARG A 61 19.23 21.52 13.66
CA ARG A 61 19.43 21.18 15.08
C ARG A 61 20.62 20.24 15.30
N MET A 62 20.86 19.32 14.37
CA MET A 62 21.86 18.25 14.46
C MET A 62 22.58 18.12 13.11
N GLU A 63 23.89 18.39 13.10
CA GLU A 63 24.78 18.19 11.96
C GLU A 63 25.82 17.11 12.28
N GLY A 64 26.13 16.25 11.31
CA GLY A 64 27.12 15.18 11.45
C GLY A 64 28.09 15.05 10.29
N ASN A 65 29.12 14.24 10.48
CA ASN A 65 29.92 13.63 9.42
C ASN A 65 29.77 12.11 9.50
N ILE A 66 29.75 11.43 8.36
CA ILE A 66 29.82 9.98 8.29
C ILE A 66 31.24 9.54 8.65
N ILE A 67 31.36 8.52 9.51
CA ILE A 67 32.65 7.97 9.97
C ILE A 67 32.92 6.56 9.43
N ASN A 68 31.87 5.76 9.22
CA ASN A 68 31.94 4.44 8.61
C ASN A 68 30.69 4.21 7.74
N ILE A 69 30.85 3.48 6.64
CA ILE A 69 29.73 2.84 5.94
C ILE A 69 29.72 1.37 6.36
N LEU A 70 28.61 0.91 6.93
CA LEU A 70 28.41 -0.46 7.41
C LEU A 70 27.88 -1.38 6.29
N GLU A 71 26.95 -0.86 5.49
CA GLU A 71 26.32 -1.57 4.36
C GLU A 71 26.07 -0.61 3.20
N ARG A 72 26.22 -1.08 1.96
CA ARG A 72 26.04 -0.27 0.75
C ARG A 72 24.61 -0.41 0.22
N GLY A 73 23.92 0.73 0.03
CA GLY A 73 22.56 0.77 -0.50
C GLY A 73 22.50 0.37 -1.98
N TYR A 74 23.43 0.88 -2.78
CA TYR A 74 23.56 0.51 -4.20
C TYR A 74 24.83 -0.32 -4.41
N THR A 75 24.69 -1.44 -5.10
CA THR A 75 25.84 -2.20 -5.67
C THR A 75 25.83 -2.24 -7.19
N LYS A 76 24.67 -1.93 -7.78
CA LYS A 76 24.44 -1.63 -9.19
C LYS A 76 23.78 -0.26 -9.28
N VAL A 77 23.97 0.45 -10.38
CA VAL A 77 23.25 1.68 -10.72
C VAL A 77 22.79 1.59 -12.17
N ILE A 78 21.60 2.10 -12.44
CA ILE A 78 21.00 2.18 -13.77
C ILE A 78 21.22 3.61 -14.26
N GLY A 79 21.58 3.76 -15.53
CA GLY A 79 21.86 5.06 -16.11
C GLY A 79 22.03 5.03 -17.62
N THR A 80 22.14 6.22 -18.22
CA THR A 80 22.44 6.38 -19.65
C THR A 80 23.95 6.47 -19.87
N TYR A 81 24.53 5.61 -20.71
CA TYR A 81 25.95 5.65 -21.06
C TYR A 81 26.24 6.79 -22.04
N ARG A 82 27.32 7.54 -21.77
CA ARG A 82 27.83 8.62 -22.60
C ARG A 82 29.31 8.41 -22.92
N GLN A 83 29.66 8.52 -24.19
CA GLN A 83 30.99 8.24 -24.71
C GLN A 83 31.86 9.51 -24.71
N GLY A 84 32.75 9.61 -23.72
CA GLY A 84 33.82 10.62 -23.72
C GLY A 84 34.99 10.25 -24.65
N ARG A 85 35.96 11.17 -24.75
CA ARG A 85 37.19 10.95 -25.53
C ARG A 85 38.22 10.18 -24.70
N GLY A 86 38.21 8.84 -24.82
CA GLY A 86 39.16 7.93 -24.15
C GLY A 86 38.73 7.42 -22.76
N PHE A 87 37.49 7.69 -22.38
CA PHE A 87 36.75 7.02 -21.30
C PHE A 87 35.25 7.28 -21.50
N GLY A 88 34.40 6.40 -21.01
CA GLY A 88 32.96 6.61 -20.89
C GLY A 88 32.56 7.08 -19.49
N TYR A 89 31.31 7.53 -19.36
CA TYR A 89 30.65 7.71 -18.07
C TYR A 89 29.17 7.34 -18.18
N VAL A 90 28.55 7.05 -17.05
CA VAL A 90 27.12 6.75 -16.96
C VAL A 90 26.47 7.78 -16.04
N VAL A 91 25.48 8.48 -16.58
CA VAL A 91 24.63 9.42 -15.85
C VAL A 91 23.56 8.60 -15.13
N PRO A 92 23.49 8.59 -13.79
CA PRO A 92 22.51 7.81 -13.04
C PRO A 92 21.06 8.28 -13.29
N ASP A 93 20.13 7.34 -13.38
CA ASP A 93 18.69 7.63 -13.45
C ASP A 93 18.14 8.10 -12.09
N ASP A 94 18.73 7.65 -10.98
CA ASP A 94 18.44 8.20 -9.64
C ASP A 94 19.26 9.47 -9.41
N SER A 95 18.61 10.62 -9.61
CA SER A 95 19.22 11.94 -9.43
C SER A 95 19.71 12.27 -8.01
N LYS A 96 19.48 11.40 -7.00
CA LYS A 96 20.10 11.52 -5.67
C LYS A 96 21.56 11.03 -5.66
N ILE A 97 21.98 10.27 -6.67
CA ILE A 97 23.37 9.95 -6.97
C ILE A 97 23.93 11.12 -7.79
N ALA A 98 24.62 12.05 -7.12
CA ALA A 98 25.00 13.34 -7.70
C ALA A 98 26.23 13.28 -8.64
N ASP A 99 26.99 12.18 -8.66
CA ASP A 99 28.20 12.01 -9.45
C ASP A 99 28.02 11.02 -10.61
N ASP A 100 28.51 11.38 -11.79
CA ASP A 100 28.62 10.47 -12.94
C ASP A 100 29.54 9.29 -12.60
N ILE A 101 29.11 8.06 -12.91
CA ILE A 101 29.95 6.87 -12.71
C ILE A 101 30.89 6.72 -13.90
N HIS A 102 32.19 6.87 -13.68
CA HIS A 102 33.21 6.72 -14.72
C HIS A 102 33.35 5.25 -15.14
N VAL A 103 33.47 5.01 -16.44
CA VAL A 103 33.57 3.67 -17.03
C VAL A 103 34.73 3.66 -18.02
N PHE A 104 35.77 2.88 -17.73
CA PHE A 104 36.90 2.70 -18.66
C PHE A 104 36.46 1.93 -19.92
N ASP A 105 37.10 2.16 -21.06
CA ASP A 105 36.73 1.51 -22.33
C ASP A 105 36.79 -0.04 -22.26
N SER A 106 37.63 -0.61 -21.39
CA SER A 106 37.71 -2.04 -21.05
C SER A 106 36.47 -2.60 -20.32
N ASP A 107 35.63 -1.70 -19.79
CA ASP A 107 34.57 -1.95 -18.84
C ASP A 107 33.20 -1.44 -19.31
N ALA A 108 33.15 -0.72 -20.44
CA ALA A 108 31.94 -0.37 -21.19
C ALA A 108 31.34 -1.57 -21.96
N GLY A 109 32.19 -2.54 -22.35
CA GLY A 109 31.80 -3.84 -22.91
C GLY A 109 31.18 -3.78 -24.32
N LYS A 110 29.90 -3.44 -24.42
CA LYS A 110 29.14 -3.28 -25.67
C LYS A 110 28.27 -2.02 -25.73
N ALA A 111 28.28 -1.20 -24.67
CA ALA A 111 27.49 0.01 -24.61
C ALA A 111 27.92 1.01 -25.70
N LYS A 112 26.95 1.77 -26.20
CA LYS A 112 27.09 2.91 -27.10
C LYS A 112 26.59 4.17 -26.40
N ASP A 113 26.94 5.34 -26.93
CA ASP A 113 26.34 6.59 -26.48
C ASP A 113 24.81 6.55 -26.65
N GLY A 114 24.07 6.83 -25.58
CA GLY A 114 22.61 6.77 -25.54
C GLY A 114 22.02 5.42 -25.11
N ASP A 115 22.83 4.36 -24.96
CA ASP A 115 22.33 3.09 -24.40
C ASP A 115 22.03 3.25 -22.89
N LYS A 116 20.87 2.75 -22.44
CA LYS A 116 20.58 2.51 -21.02
C LYS A 116 21.34 1.27 -20.56
N VAL A 117 22.04 1.37 -19.43
CA VAL A 117 22.97 0.33 -18.94
C VAL A 117 22.82 0.08 -17.44
N VAL A 118 23.14 -1.15 -17.02
CA VAL A 118 23.35 -1.49 -15.62
C VAL A 118 24.85 -1.51 -15.34
N VAL A 119 25.29 -0.61 -14.48
CA VAL A 119 26.69 -0.50 -14.04
C VAL A 119 26.82 -1.14 -12.66
N LYS A 120 27.73 -2.10 -12.50
CA LYS A 120 28.19 -2.51 -11.17
C LYS A 120 29.25 -1.52 -10.69
N ILE A 121 29.04 -0.92 -9.52
CA ILE A 121 30.04 -0.02 -8.92
C ILE A 121 31.28 -0.86 -8.55
N THR A 122 32.45 -0.40 -8.99
CA THR A 122 33.76 -0.98 -8.62
C THR A 122 34.49 -0.10 -7.60
N PHE A 123 34.21 1.20 -7.58
CA PHE A 123 34.74 2.15 -6.60
C PHE A 123 33.70 3.26 -6.34
N TYR A 124 33.43 3.57 -5.07
CA TYR A 124 32.36 4.51 -4.66
C TYR A 124 32.81 5.98 -4.61
N GLY A 125 33.95 6.31 -5.21
CA GLY A 125 34.53 7.65 -5.13
C GLY A 125 35.11 7.96 -3.75
N GLY A 126 35.27 9.26 -3.49
CA GLY A 126 35.77 9.84 -2.25
C GLY A 126 36.23 11.28 -2.48
N ASP A 127 36.71 11.96 -1.44
CA ASP A 127 36.94 13.41 -1.41
C ASP A 127 37.71 14.02 -2.61
N HIS A 128 38.52 13.22 -3.33
CA HIS A 128 39.29 13.64 -4.53
C HIS A 128 39.12 12.72 -5.76
N LYS A 129 38.12 11.81 -5.77
CA LYS A 129 37.87 10.89 -6.88
C LYS A 129 36.38 10.64 -7.11
N ARG A 130 35.98 10.65 -8.38
CA ARG A 130 34.65 10.21 -8.82
C ARG A 130 34.45 8.70 -8.63
N PRO A 131 33.20 8.22 -8.55
CA PRO A 131 32.89 6.80 -8.58
C PRO A 131 33.28 6.16 -9.93
N GLU A 132 33.70 4.91 -9.89
CA GLU A 132 34.09 4.11 -11.06
C GLU A 132 33.25 2.81 -11.09
N GLY A 133 32.93 2.31 -12.29
CA GLY A 133 32.11 1.12 -12.45
C GLY A 133 32.33 0.37 -13.76
N LYS A 134 31.71 -0.81 -13.85
CA LYS A 134 31.72 -1.70 -15.02
C LYS A 134 30.31 -1.96 -15.51
N VAL A 135 30.06 -1.81 -16.81
CA VAL A 135 28.80 -2.21 -17.45
C VAL A 135 28.68 -3.74 -17.35
N VAL A 136 27.62 -4.20 -16.70
CA VAL A 136 27.29 -5.64 -16.57
C VAL A 136 26.12 -6.06 -17.45
N GLU A 137 25.26 -5.12 -17.84
CA GLU A 137 24.14 -5.33 -18.74
C GLU A 137 23.91 -4.07 -19.59
N VAL A 138 23.53 -4.25 -20.86
CA VAL A 138 23.08 -3.18 -21.76
C VAL A 138 21.61 -3.47 -22.05
N LEU A 139 20.73 -2.52 -21.76
CA LEU A 139 19.27 -2.71 -21.81
C LEU A 139 18.70 -2.42 -23.20
N GLY A 140 19.25 -1.41 -23.88
CA GLY A 140 18.88 -0.96 -25.23
C GLY A 140 19.16 0.54 -25.39
N SER A 141 18.75 1.14 -26.51
CA SER A 141 18.72 2.60 -26.63
C SER A 141 17.70 3.19 -25.64
N MET A 142 17.91 4.43 -25.18
CA MET A 142 16.88 5.14 -24.42
C MET A 142 15.56 5.32 -25.18
N ASP A 143 15.59 5.29 -26.52
CA ASP A 143 14.41 5.41 -27.40
C ASP A 143 13.75 4.06 -27.77
N ASP A 144 14.32 2.92 -27.34
CA ASP A 144 13.78 1.59 -27.68
C ASP A 144 12.54 1.26 -26.82
N PRO A 145 11.38 0.89 -27.40
CA PRO A 145 10.15 0.65 -26.64
C PRO A 145 10.29 -0.42 -25.55
N GLY A 146 9.98 -0.07 -24.31
CA GLY A 146 10.05 -0.95 -23.14
C GLY A 146 11.39 -0.94 -22.40
N VAL A 147 12.42 -0.24 -22.90
CA VAL A 147 13.70 -0.05 -22.16
C VAL A 147 13.53 0.85 -20.94
N ASP A 148 12.55 1.75 -20.99
CA ASP A 148 12.07 2.56 -19.87
C ASP A 148 11.58 1.69 -18.71
N ILE A 149 10.63 0.78 -18.96
CA ILE A 149 10.10 -0.16 -17.97
C ILE A 149 11.20 -1.14 -17.53
N LEU A 150 12.05 -1.60 -18.45
CA LEU A 150 13.19 -2.47 -18.15
C LEU A 150 14.19 -1.80 -17.19
N SER A 151 14.40 -0.49 -17.32
CA SER A 151 15.27 0.29 -16.44
C SER A 151 14.72 0.35 -15.01
N VAL A 152 13.41 0.57 -14.84
CA VAL A 152 12.72 0.50 -13.52
C VAL A 152 12.86 -0.88 -12.90
N ILE A 153 12.62 -1.96 -13.67
CA ILE A 153 12.76 -3.35 -13.19
C ILE A 153 14.17 -3.61 -12.63
N ARG A 154 15.22 -3.07 -13.28
CA ARG A 154 16.61 -3.19 -12.80
C ARG A 154 16.88 -2.34 -11.56
N ALA A 155 16.34 -1.12 -11.50
CA ALA A 155 16.56 -0.17 -10.40
C ALA A 155 16.07 -0.73 -9.05
N HIS A 156 14.92 -1.41 -9.03
CA HIS A 156 14.33 -2.02 -7.83
C HIS A 156 14.77 -3.48 -7.57
N ASP A 157 15.78 -3.96 -8.30
CA ASP A 157 16.32 -5.34 -8.26
C ASP A 157 15.20 -6.41 -8.34
N ILE A 158 14.30 -6.26 -9.32
CA ILE A 158 13.15 -7.15 -9.54
C ILE A 158 13.55 -8.27 -10.53
N PRO A 159 13.47 -9.56 -10.15
CA PRO A 159 13.98 -10.65 -10.99
C PRO A 159 12.98 -11.10 -12.06
N GLU A 160 13.17 -10.70 -13.32
CA GLU A 160 12.32 -11.14 -14.44
C GLU A 160 12.36 -12.67 -14.65
N THR A 161 13.54 -13.30 -14.57
CA THR A 161 13.72 -14.70 -14.99
C THR A 161 13.85 -15.69 -13.83
N PHE A 162 13.18 -16.82 -13.92
CA PHE A 162 13.25 -17.91 -12.94
C PHE A 162 14.56 -18.72 -13.05
N PRO A 163 15.25 -19.05 -11.95
CA PRO A 163 16.44 -19.91 -11.92
C PRO A 163 16.26 -21.32 -12.52
N ASP A 164 17.34 -21.97 -12.95
CA ASP A 164 17.28 -23.24 -13.68
C ASP A 164 16.86 -24.47 -12.84
N ASP A 165 17.01 -24.40 -11.52
CA ASP A 165 16.47 -25.40 -10.59
C ASP A 165 14.95 -25.22 -10.38
N VAL A 166 14.44 -23.97 -10.36
CA VAL A 166 13.01 -23.67 -10.50
C VAL A 166 12.48 -24.21 -11.84
N LYS A 167 13.17 -23.92 -12.96
CA LYS A 167 12.86 -24.49 -14.29
C LYS A 167 12.98 -26.03 -14.32
N LYS A 168 13.67 -26.67 -13.38
CA LYS A 168 13.76 -28.13 -13.22
C LYS A 168 12.61 -28.68 -12.38
N GLN A 169 12.23 -28.03 -11.29
CA GLN A 169 11.11 -28.41 -10.43
C GLN A 169 9.77 -28.30 -11.17
N ILE A 170 9.54 -27.17 -11.85
CA ILE A 170 8.28 -26.87 -12.57
C ILE A 170 7.97 -27.86 -13.70
N ARG A 171 9.00 -28.49 -14.29
CA ARG A 171 8.83 -29.53 -15.33
C ARG A 171 8.10 -30.78 -14.81
N GLY A 172 8.30 -31.16 -13.55
CA GLY A 172 7.66 -32.33 -12.93
C GLY A 172 6.19 -32.14 -12.55
N ILE A 173 5.72 -30.89 -12.46
CA ILE A 173 4.35 -30.57 -12.02
C ILE A 173 3.33 -30.90 -13.11
N ARG A 174 2.16 -31.42 -12.72
CA ARG A 174 1.04 -31.77 -13.62
C ARG A 174 -0.01 -30.66 -13.60
N LEU A 175 -0.69 -30.46 -14.72
CA LEU A 175 -1.80 -29.50 -14.85
C LEU A 175 -3.17 -30.09 -14.47
N LYS A 176 -3.22 -31.30 -13.93
CA LYS A 176 -4.44 -31.88 -13.33
C LYS A 176 -4.13 -32.43 -11.95
N VAL A 177 -5.03 -32.18 -11.00
CA VAL A 177 -4.92 -32.61 -9.61
C VAL A 177 -4.75 -34.14 -9.54
N PRO A 178 -3.67 -34.65 -8.94
CA PRO A 178 -3.49 -36.10 -8.79
C PRO A 178 -4.48 -36.67 -7.75
N LYS A 179 -5.08 -37.83 -8.04
CA LYS A 179 -6.03 -38.50 -7.12
C LYS A 179 -5.54 -38.67 -5.68
N LYS A 180 -4.22 -38.77 -5.46
CA LYS A 180 -3.63 -38.86 -4.11
C LYS A 180 -3.77 -37.57 -3.28
N ASP A 181 -3.85 -36.42 -3.93
CA ASP A 181 -3.89 -35.09 -3.30
C ASP A 181 -5.33 -34.60 -3.07
N MET A 182 -6.32 -35.35 -3.59
CA MET A 182 -7.76 -35.18 -3.33
C MET A 182 -8.21 -35.85 -2.01
N VAL A 183 -7.42 -36.79 -1.47
CA VAL A 183 -7.81 -37.63 -0.33
C VAL A 183 -7.72 -36.82 0.98
N GLY A 184 -8.76 -36.92 1.82
CA GLY A 184 -8.81 -36.27 3.13
C GLY A 184 -9.30 -34.82 3.10
N ARG A 185 -9.70 -34.32 1.93
CA ARG A 185 -10.22 -32.96 1.74
C ARG A 185 -11.74 -32.91 1.79
N LYS A 186 -12.28 -31.75 2.14
CA LYS A 186 -13.72 -31.46 1.98
C LYS A 186 -14.04 -31.35 0.49
N ASP A 187 -14.93 -32.21 -0.01
CA ASP A 187 -15.40 -32.15 -1.40
C ASP A 187 -16.51 -31.10 -1.50
N LEU A 188 -16.30 -30.08 -2.32
CA LEU A 188 -17.21 -28.95 -2.54
C LEU A 188 -17.50 -28.76 -4.05
N ARG A 189 -17.21 -29.75 -4.89
CA ARG A 189 -17.33 -29.62 -6.36
C ARG A 189 -18.76 -29.49 -6.88
N ASP A 190 -19.74 -29.91 -6.07
CA ASP A 190 -21.17 -29.76 -6.37
C ASP A 190 -21.76 -28.42 -5.88
N LEU A 191 -20.98 -27.61 -5.16
CA LEU A 191 -21.39 -26.30 -4.63
C LEU A 191 -21.29 -25.22 -5.72
N MET A 192 -22.31 -24.35 -5.83
CA MET A 192 -22.31 -23.27 -6.81
C MET A 192 -21.32 -22.17 -6.42
N MET A 193 -20.27 -21.98 -7.23
CA MET A 193 -19.19 -21.04 -7.00
C MET A 193 -18.63 -20.43 -8.30
N VAL A 194 -18.05 -19.23 -8.17
CA VAL A 194 -17.47 -18.44 -9.26
C VAL A 194 -16.16 -17.77 -8.83
N THR A 195 -15.26 -17.47 -9.78
CA THR A 195 -14.27 -16.37 -9.59
C THR A 195 -14.86 -15.08 -10.18
N ILE A 196 -14.45 -13.92 -9.68
CA ILE A 196 -14.88 -12.62 -10.20
C ILE A 196 -13.67 -11.68 -10.25
N ASP A 197 -13.12 -11.48 -11.45
CA ASP A 197 -11.80 -10.89 -11.66
C ASP A 197 -11.82 -9.72 -12.67
N GLY A 198 -10.64 -9.16 -12.95
CA GLY A 198 -10.43 -8.34 -14.14
C GLY A 198 -10.45 -9.19 -15.43
N GLU A 199 -10.82 -8.59 -16.56
CA GLU A 199 -10.89 -9.25 -17.86
C GLU A 199 -9.62 -10.02 -18.22
N ASP A 200 -8.44 -9.43 -17.96
CA ASP A 200 -7.12 -9.96 -18.33
C ASP A 200 -6.48 -10.93 -17.31
N SER A 201 -7.04 -11.04 -16.10
CA SER A 201 -6.51 -11.85 -14.98
C SER A 201 -6.48 -13.35 -15.30
N LYS A 202 -5.40 -14.04 -14.92
CA LYS A 202 -5.18 -15.48 -15.21
C LYS A 202 -4.77 -16.28 -13.97
N ASP A 203 -4.12 -15.60 -13.05
CA ASP A 203 -3.74 -15.94 -11.69
C ASP A 203 -4.92 -15.80 -10.71
N LEU A 204 -6.00 -16.54 -10.97
CA LEU A 204 -7.25 -16.51 -10.19
C LEU A 204 -7.02 -17.14 -8.79
N ASP A 205 -6.73 -16.30 -7.80
CA ASP A 205 -6.40 -16.70 -6.42
C ASP A 205 -7.63 -17.18 -5.63
N ASP A 206 -8.80 -16.57 -5.85
CA ASP A 206 -10.01 -16.79 -5.05
C ASP A 206 -11.25 -17.17 -5.89
N ALA A 207 -12.11 -17.97 -5.26
CA ALA A 207 -13.46 -18.30 -5.73
C ALA A 207 -14.45 -18.16 -4.58
N VAL A 208 -15.67 -17.72 -4.90
CA VAL A 208 -16.73 -17.43 -3.91
C VAL A 208 -18.01 -18.22 -4.18
N SER A 209 -18.62 -18.72 -3.12
CA SER A 209 -19.94 -19.36 -3.10
C SER A 209 -20.84 -18.70 -2.05
N LEU A 210 -22.15 -18.70 -2.28
CA LEU A 210 -23.11 -18.17 -1.30
C LEU A 210 -24.43 -18.94 -1.27
N GLU A 211 -24.62 -19.69 -0.19
CA GLU A 211 -25.88 -20.36 0.13
C GLU A 211 -26.63 -19.66 1.28
N MET A 212 -27.84 -20.13 1.57
CA MET A 212 -28.66 -19.69 2.71
C MET A 212 -29.01 -20.90 3.57
N ASP A 213 -28.77 -20.84 4.87
CA ASP A 213 -29.27 -21.82 5.84
C ASP A 213 -30.35 -21.17 6.72
N GLY A 214 -31.61 -21.40 6.34
CA GLY A 214 -32.77 -20.75 6.93
C GLY A 214 -32.77 -19.24 6.69
N GLU A 215 -32.24 -18.48 7.65
CA GLU A 215 -32.14 -17.02 7.61
C GLU A 215 -30.69 -16.51 7.52
N ASP A 216 -29.69 -17.37 7.76
CA ASP A 216 -28.27 -17.04 7.75
C ASP A 216 -27.66 -17.23 6.36
N TYR A 217 -26.65 -16.43 6.05
CA TYR A 217 -25.81 -16.60 4.87
C TYR A 217 -24.70 -17.62 5.14
N ILE A 218 -24.44 -18.53 4.20
CA ILE A 218 -23.25 -19.40 4.22
C ILE A 218 -22.31 -18.93 3.11
N LEU A 219 -21.33 -18.11 3.48
CA LEU A 219 -20.34 -17.53 2.57
C LEU A 219 -19.10 -18.44 2.52
N GLY A 220 -18.84 -19.07 1.37
CA GLY A 220 -17.60 -19.78 1.11
C GLY A 220 -16.60 -18.89 0.38
N VAL A 221 -15.41 -18.73 0.95
CA VAL A 221 -14.24 -18.12 0.30
C VAL A 221 -13.19 -19.21 0.12
N HIS A 222 -12.93 -19.59 -1.13
CA HIS A 222 -12.07 -20.72 -1.50
C HIS A 222 -10.81 -20.19 -2.17
N ILE A 223 -9.64 -20.35 -1.53
CA ILE A 223 -8.38 -19.76 -1.98
C ILE A 223 -7.44 -20.84 -2.54
N ALA A 224 -6.78 -20.56 -3.65
CA ALA A 224 -5.85 -21.45 -4.34
C ALA A 224 -4.81 -22.09 -3.40
N ASP A 225 -4.75 -23.43 -3.37
CA ASP A 225 -3.85 -24.16 -2.48
C ASP A 225 -2.41 -24.25 -3.04
N VAL A 226 -1.76 -23.09 -3.12
CA VAL A 226 -0.37 -22.96 -3.55
C VAL A 226 0.58 -23.72 -2.62
N SER A 227 0.27 -23.79 -1.32
CA SER A 227 1.05 -24.54 -0.33
C SER A 227 1.10 -26.05 -0.62
N ASN A 228 0.17 -26.59 -1.42
CA ASN A 228 0.28 -27.96 -1.87
C ASN A 228 1.42 -28.18 -2.88
N TYR A 229 1.69 -27.19 -3.73
CA TYR A 229 2.66 -27.29 -4.83
C TYR A 229 4.03 -26.67 -4.49
N VAL A 230 4.04 -25.57 -3.73
CA VAL A 230 5.23 -24.84 -3.29
C VAL A 230 5.58 -25.26 -1.86
N LYS A 231 6.25 -26.41 -1.74
CA LYS A 231 6.75 -26.92 -0.44
C LYS A 231 7.99 -26.16 0.03
N GLU A 232 8.05 -25.92 1.33
CA GLU A 232 9.14 -25.23 2.01
C GLU A 232 10.52 -25.85 1.73
N GLY A 233 11.55 -25.01 1.64
CA GLY A 233 12.94 -25.38 1.38
C GLY A 233 13.24 -25.79 -0.07
N THR A 234 12.23 -25.93 -0.94
CA THR A 234 12.42 -26.26 -2.36
C THR A 234 12.88 -25.04 -3.19
N ALA A 235 13.22 -25.24 -4.47
CA ALA A 235 13.68 -24.15 -5.33
C ALA A 235 12.55 -23.13 -5.60
N LEU A 236 11.34 -23.62 -5.88
CA LEU A 236 10.14 -22.77 -6.02
C LEU A 236 9.87 -21.92 -4.77
N ASP A 237 10.09 -22.48 -3.60
CA ASP A 237 9.88 -21.78 -2.33
C ASP A 237 10.92 -20.69 -2.08
N LYS A 238 12.22 -21.02 -2.23
CA LYS A 238 13.31 -20.04 -2.08
C LYS A 238 13.20 -18.87 -3.05
N GLU A 239 12.72 -19.14 -4.27
CA GLU A 239 12.44 -18.11 -5.26
C GLU A 239 11.24 -17.25 -4.86
N ALA A 240 10.15 -17.85 -4.37
CA ALA A 240 8.98 -17.13 -3.87
C ALA A 240 9.31 -16.25 -2.65
N VAL A 241 10.13 -16.75 -1.71
CA VAL A 241 10.71 -15.95 -0.61
C VAL A 241 11.51 -14.77 -1.15
N SER A 242 12.34 -14.97 -2.17
CA SER A 242 13.24 -13.94 -2.71
C SER A 242 12.47 -12.82 -3.44
N ARG A 243 11.39 -13.19 -4.14
CA ARG A 243 10.44 -12.28 -4.81
C ARG A 243 9.52 -11.56 -3.82
N GLY A 244 8.97 -12.27 -2.84
CA GLY A 244 8.03 -11.75 -1.82
C GLY A 244 6.62 -11.47 -2.34
N THR A 245 6.51 -10.88 -3.54
CA THR A 245 5.25 -10.58 -4.23
C THR A 245 5.41 -10.73 -5.76
N SER A 246 4.30 -10.83 -6.49
CA SER A 246 4.24 -10.45 -7.90
C SER A 246 4.30 -8.92 -8.04
N VAL A 247 4.75 -8.43 -9.20
CA VAL A 247 4.75 -7.00 -9.57
C VAL A 247 3.92 -6.81 -10.83
N TYR A 248 2.99 -5.86 -10.82
CA TYR A 248 1.99 -5.63 -11.88
C TYR A 248 2.30 -4.32 -12.63
N LEU A 249 3.28 -4.37 -13.53
CA LEU A 249 3.67 -3.24 -14.37
C LEU A 249 2.69 -3.11 -15.56
N ILE A 250 2.58 -1.89 -16.09
CA ILE A 250 1.56 -1.50 -17.09
C ILE A 250 1.57 -2.41 -18.35
N ASP A 251 2.73 -2.88 -18.78
CA ASP A 251 2.87 -3.75 -19.96
C ASP A 251 3.01 -5.25 -19.63
N ARG A 252 3.31 -5.62 -18.37
CA ARG A 252 3.64 -6.99 -17.95
C ARG A 252 3.47 -7.25 -16.46
N VAL A 253 3.09 -8.47 -16.12
CA VAL A 253 3.24 -8.99 -14.74
C VAL A 253 4.58 -9.71 -14.61
N ILE A 254 5.33 -9.43 -13.56
CA ILE A 254 6.48 -10.23 -13.11
C ILE A 254 6.00 -11.08 -11.93
N PRO A 255 5.63 -12.35 -12.14
CA PRO A 255 4.93 -13.12 -11.11
C PRO A 255 5.86 -13.65 -10.02
N MET A 256 5.34 -13.83 -8.81
CA MET A 256 6.03 -14.54 -7.72
C MET A 256 6.32 -16.01 -8.08
N LEU A 257 5.44 -16.64 -8.86
CA LEU A 257 5.49 -18.06 -9.22
C LEU A 257 5.46 -18.25 -10.74
N PRO A 258 6.09 -19.31 -11.29
CA PRO A 258 6.03 -19.57 -12.73
C PRO A 258 4.58 -19.83 -13.21
N GLU A 259 4.25 -19.34 -14.41
CA GLU A 259 2.89 -19.39 -15.01
C GLU A 259 2.19 -20.75 -14.92
N LYS A 260 2.94 -21.86 -15.06
CA LYS A 260 2.41 -23.22 -14.99
C LYS A 260 1.83 -23.57 -13.59
N LEU A 261 2.24 -22.85 -12.55
CA LEU A 261 1.54 -22.78 -11.26
C LEU A 261 0.46 -21.70 -11.30
N SER A 262 0.87 -20.42 -11.38
CA SER A 262 -0.01 -19.28 -11.13
C SER A 262 -1.26 -19.32 -12.00
N ASN A 263 -1.09 -19.46 -13.31
CA ASN A 263 -2.18 -19.44 -14.30
C ASN A 263 -2.72 -20.86 -14.58
N GLY A 264 -2.06 -21.89 -14.05
CA GLY A 264 -2.31 -23.29 -14.34
C GLY A 264 -2.98 -24.05 -13.19
N ILE A 265 -2.18 -24.83 -12.45
CA ILE A 265 -2.69 -25.76 -11.42
C ILE A 265 -3.06 -25.08 -10.08
N CYS A 266 -2.60 -23.85 -9.84
CA CYS A 266 -3.03 -23.05 -8.70
C CYS A 266 -4.29 -22.25 -9.01
N SER A 267 -4.30 -21.48 -10.12
CA SER A 267 -5.45 -20.66 -10.52
C SER A 267 -6.73 -21.47 -10.62
N LEU A 268 -7.80 -20.93 -10.04
CA LEU A 268 -9.11 -21.56 -9.86
C LEU A 268 -9.95 -21.53 -11.15
N ASN A 269 -9.39 -22.14 -12.20
CA ASN A 269 -9.94 -22.19 -13.54
C ASN A 269 -11.33 -22.87 -13.60
N GLU A 270 -12.22 -22.32 -14.43
CA GLU A 270 -13.56 -22.84 -14.69
C GLU A 270 -13.55 -24.30 -15.18
N GLY A 271 -14.44 -25.12 -14.62
CA GLY A 271 -14.70 -26.49 -15.07
C GLY A 271 -13.61 -27.51 -14.76
N GLU A 272 -12.59 -27.15 -13.97
CA GLU A 272 -11.54 -28.08 -13.55
C GLU A 272 -11.48 -28.28 -12.02
N ASP A 273 -11.32 -29.54 -11.60
CA ASP A 273 -10.96 -29.91 -10.22
C ASP A 273 -9.71 -29.10 -9.77
N ARG A 274 -9.84 -28.39 -8.64
CA ARG A 274 -8.78 -27.59 -8.02
C ARG A 274 -8.69 -27.83 -6.52
N LEU A 275 -7.49 -27.66 -5.99
CA LEU A 275 -7.24 -27.73 -4.55
C LEU A 275 -7.30 -26.33 -3.97
N ALA A 276 -8.05 -26.16 -2.89
CA ALA A 276 -8.17 -24.90 -2.18
C ALA A 276 -7.96 -25.05 -0.68
N MET A 277 -7.63 -23.94 -0.01
CA MET A 277 -7.88 -23.73 1.40
C MET A 277 -9.15 -22.87 1.50
N SER A 278 -10.19 -23.38 2.13
CA SER A 278 -11.49 -22.69 2.22
C SER A 278 -11.72 -22.13 3.61
N CYS A 279 -12.21 -20.90 3.67
CA CYS A 279 -12.84 -20.30 4.85
C CYS A 279 -14.35 -20.24 4.58
N ILE A 280 -15.13 -21.06 5.27
CA ILE A 280 -16.59 -21.12 5.15
C ILE A 280 -17.17 -20.44 6.39
N MET A 281 -17.94 -19.37 6.20
CA MET A 281 -18.46 -18.52 7.27
C MET A 281 -19.99 -18.56 7.29
N ARG A 282 -20.57 -18.86 8.45
CA ARG A 282 -22.00 -18.60 8.73
C ARG A 282 -22.14 -17.17 9.21
N ILE A 283 -22.99 -16.40 8.55
CA ILE A 283 -23.14 -14.95 8.81
C ILE A 283 -24.62 -14.62 9.04
N ASP A 284 -24.93 -14.04 10.20
CA ASP A 284 -26.30 -13.67 10.56
C ASP A 284 -26.84 -12.50 9.70
N LYS A 285 -28.15 -12.26 9.78
CA LYS A 285 -28.82 -11.13 9.09
C LYS A 285 -28.29 -9.73 9.42
N LYS A 286 -27.42 -9.57 10.43
CA LYS A 286 -26.79 -8.30 10.80
C LYS A 286 -25.34 -8.21 10.33
N GLY A 287 -24.77 -9.31 9.80
CA GLY A 287 -23.40 -9.43 9.32
C GLY A 287 -22.42 -10.05 10.34
N ASN A 288 -22.89 -10.52 11.50
CA ASN A 288 -22.02 -11.16 12.48
C ASN A 288 -21.65 -12.56 11.99
N ILE A 289 -20.36 -12.90 11.96
CA ILE A 289 -19.90 -14.27 11.74
C ILE A 289 -20.20 -15.06 13.03
N THR A 290 -21.09 -16.05 12.95
CA THR A 290 -21.60 -16.80 14.11
C THR A 290 -20.97 -18.18 14.27
N ASP A 291 -20.43 -18.74 13.18
CA ASP A 291 -19.73 -20.01 13.09
C ASP A 291 -18.82 -20.01 11.85
N TYR A 292 -17.72 -20.75 11.85
CA TYR A 292 -16.82 -20.83 10.70
C TYR A 292 -16.01 -22.14 10.65
N GLU A 293 -15.61 -22.53 9.45
CA GLU A 293 -14.77 -23.71 9.20
C GLU A 293 -13.63 -23.34 8.23
N ILE A 294 -12.38 -23.57 8.66
CA ILE A 294 -11.19 -23.45 7.80
C ILE A 294 -10.73 -24.87 7.43
N ALA A 295 -10.68 -25.19 6.14
CA ALA A 295 -10.45 -26.57 5.68
C ALA A 295 -9.67 -26.69 4.36
N GLU A 296 -8.81 -27.70 4.25
CA GLU A 296 -8.33 -28.17 2.94
C GLU A 296 -9.50 -28.76 2.14
N SER A 297 -9.75 -28.22 0.94
CA SER A 297 -10.89 -28.60 0.11
C SER A 297 -10.49 -28.96 -1.33
N LEU A 298 -11.43 -29.62 -2.00
CA LEU A 298 -11.44 -29.93 -3.42
C LEU A 298 -12.66 -29.23 -4.03
N ILE A 299 -12.42 -28.34 -5.00
CA ILE A 299 -13.44 -27.46 -5.59
C ILE A 299 -13.46 -27.60 -7.12
N CYS A 300 -14.53 -27.11 -7.77
CA CYS A 300 -14.63 -27.00 -9.22
C CYS A 300 -15.45 -25.74 -9.53
N VAL A 301 -14.84 -24.74 -10.18
CA VAL A 301 -15.50 -23.44 -10.43
C VAL A 301 -16.52 -23.56 -11.56
N ASN A 302 -17.76 -23.11 -11.34
CA ASN A 302 -18.83 -23.27 -12.34
C ASN A 302 -18.73 -22.22 -13.47
N ARG A 303 -18.31 -20.98 -13.15
CA ARG A 303 -17.99 -19.90 -14.11
C ARG A 303 -16.86 -18.99 -13.63
N ARG A 304 -15.99 -18.57 -14.55
CA ARG A 304 -15.14 -17.36 -14.39
C ARG A 304 -15.97 -16.15 -14.82
N MET A 305 -16.20 -15.22 -13.90
CA MET A 305 -16.86 -13.94 -14.18
C MET A 305 -15.84 -12.80 -14.26
N THR A 306 -16.27 -11.62 -14.74
CA THR A 306 -15.50 -10.38 -14.60
C THR A 306 -16.28 -9.34 -13.81
N TYR A 307 -15.58 -8.37 -13.21
CA TYR A 307 -16.23 -7.25 -12.52
C TYR A 307 -17.22 -6.52 -13.44
N THR A 308 -16.86 -6.31 -14.72
CA THR A 308 -17.73 -5.67 -15.71
C THR A 308 -18.99 -6.50 -15.99
N ALA A 309 -18.88 -7.83 -16.05
CA ALA A 309 -20.03 -8.71 -16.27
C ALA A 309 -21.00 -8.70 -15.06
N VAL A 310 -20.47 -8.69 -13.83
CA VAL A 310 -21.28 -8.67 -12.61
C VAL A 310 -21.89 -7.29 -12.36
N LYS A 311 -21.17 -6.20 -12.63
CA LYS A 311 -21.74 -4.83 -12.70
C LYS A 311 -22.92 -4.75 -13.68
N LYS A 312 -22.80 -5.35 -14.87
CA LYS A 312 -23.89 -5.37 -15.87
C LYS A 312 -25.14 -6.10 -15.40
N ILE A 313 -25.01 -7.08 -14.51
CA ILE A 313 -26.13 -7.80 -13.90
C ILE A 313 -26.78 -6.94 -12.79
N LEU A 314 -25.96 -6.49 -11.84
CA LEU A 314 -26.43 -5.87 -10.60
C LEU A 314 -26.78 -4.38 -10.72
N ALA A 315 -25.97 -3.59 -11.42
CA ALA A 315 -26.12 -2.13 -11.51
C ALA A 315 -26.74 -1.67 -12.84
N ASP A 316 -26.22 -2.15 -13.98
CA ASP A 316 -26.71 -1.68 -15.29
C ASP A 316 -28.00 -2.41 -15.74
N HIS A 317 -28.35 -3.51 -15.06
CA HIS A 317 -29.46 -4.42 -15.36
C HIS A 317 -29.57 -4.83 -16.85
N ASP A 318 -28.43 -5.12 -17.50
CA ASP A 318 -28.41 -5.50 -18.91
C ASP A 318 -29.14 -6.83 -19.17
N LYS A 319 -30.22 -6.74 -19.94
CA LYS A 319 -31.10 -7.84 -20.32
C LYS A 319 -30.38 -8.93 -21.12
N LYS A 320 -29.27 -8.63 -21.82
CA LYS A 320 -28.47 -9.66 -22.50
C LYS A 320 -27.67 -10.46 -21.46
N THR A 321 -26.84 -9.78 -20.67
CA THR A 321 -25.98 -10.39 -19.65
C THR A 321 -26.80 -11.15 -18.58
N ILE A 322 -27.92 -10.59 -18.10
CA ILE A 322 -28.85 -11.27 -17.18
C ILE A 322 -29.44 -12.56 -17.79
N LYS A 323 -29.71 -12.59 -19.10
CA LYS A 323 -30.21 -13.79 -19.78
C LYS A 323 -29.12 -14.85 -19.96
N GLU A 324 -27.87 -14.43 -20.16
CA GLU A 324 -26.70 -15.27 -20.33
C GLU A 324 -26.33 -16.00 -19.03
N TYR A 325 -26.24 -15.26 -17.91
CA TYR A 325 -25.85 -15.79 -16.60
C TYR A 325 -27.05 -16.08 -15.67
N LYS A 326 -28.23 -16.33 -16.23
CA LYS A 326 -29.53 -16.40 -15.53
C LYS A 326 -29.52 -17.23 -14.24
N GLU A 327 -28.81 -18.35 -14.22
CA GLU A 327 -28.75 -19.28 -13.09
C GLU A 327 -27.93 -18.73 -11.91
N LEU A 328 -26.98 -17.81 -12.16
CA LEU A 328 -26.13 -17.18 -11.16
C LEU A 328 -26.72 -15.87 -10.61
N VAL A 329 -27.64 -15.21 -11.34
CA VAL A 329 -28.25 -13.93 -10.92
C VAL A 329 -28.80 -13.96 -9.48
N PRO A 330 -29.54 -15.01 -9.03
CA PRO A 330 -30.02 -15.08 -7.64
C PRO A 330 -28.91 -15.22 -6.59
N MET A 331 -27.71 -15.68 -6.98
CA MET A 331 -26.54 -15.71 -6.10
C MET A 331 -25.90 -14.33 -6.03
N PHE A 332 -25.68 -13.65 -7.17
CA PHE A 332 -25.15 -12.28 -7.19
C PHE A 332 -26.05 -11.31 -6.41
N GLU A 333 -27.37 -11.40 -6.57
CA GLU A 333 -28.34 -10.60 -5.81
C GLU A 333 -28.28 -10.84 -4.29
N ARG A 334 -27.80 -12.00 -3.83
CA ARG A 334 -27.57 -12.28 -2.39
C ARG A 334 -26.20 -11.78 -1.95
N MET A 335 -25.19 -11.95 -2.81
CA MET A 335 -23.83 -11.48 -2.56
C MET A 335 -23.79 -9.96 -2.40
N GLU A 336 -24.50 -9.21 -3.24
CA GLU A 336 -24.67 -7.76 -3.11
C GLU A 336 -25.30 -7.37 -1.76
N LYS A 337 -26.37 -8.06 -1.35
CA LYS A 337 -27.06 -7.80 -0.07
C LYS A 337 -26.16 -8.09 1.13
N LEU A 338 -25.43 -9.20 1.11
CA LEU A 338 -24.44 -9.54 2.15
C LEU A 338 -23.29 -8.53 2.19
N ALA A 339 -22.73 -8.15 1.04
CA ALA A 339 -21.68 -7.14 0.95
C ALA A 339 -22.14 -5.78 1.47
N ALA A 340 -23.38 -5.37 1.20
CA ALA A 340 -23.95 -4.14 1.76
C ALA A 340 -24.04 -4.18 3.30
N ILE A 341 -24.43 -5.34 3.87
CA ILE A 341 -24.46 -5.55 5.33
C ILE A 341 -23.05 -5.51 5.93
N LEU A 342 -22.09 -6.21 5.32
CA LEU A 342 -20.69 -6.25 5.78
C LEU A 342 -20.03 -4.86 5.68
N LYS A 343 -20.21 -4.13 4.56
CA LYS A 343 -19.70 -2.75 4.43
C LYS A 343 -20.35 -1.83 5.47
N ALA A 344 -21.64 -1.97 5.76
CA ALA A 344 -22.31 -1.20 6.80
C ALA A 344 -21.76 -1.49 8.21
N MET A 345 -21.42 -2.74 8.54
CA MET A 345 -20.70 -3.07 9.78
C MET A 345 -19.31 -2.45 9.82
N ARG A 346 -18.53 -2.57 8.74
CA ARG A 346 -17.16 -2.05 8.65
C ARG A 346 -17.10 -0.53 8.80
N VAL A 347 -18.06 0.17 8.17
CA VAL A 347 -18.26 1.62 8.35
C VAL A 347 -18.66 1.90 9.80
N LYS A 348 -19.65 1.22 10.38
CA LYS A 348 -20.05 1.42 11.79
C LYS A 348 -18.91 1.18 12.80
N ARG A 349 -17.96 0.28 12.48
CA ARG A 349 -16.75 -0.01 13.27
C ARG A 349 -15.69 1.10 13.20
N GLY A 350 -15.77 1.98 12.20
CA GLY A 350 -14.86 3.12 12.03
C GLY A 350 -13.80 2.95 10.95
N SER A 351 -13.92 1.98 10.05
CA SER A 351 -12.98 1.83 8.92
C SER A 351 -12.98 3.10 8.06
N ILE A 352 -11.78 3.55 7.73
CA ILE A 352 -11.54 4.77 6.95
C ILE A 352 -11.50 4.37 5.48
N ASP A 353 -12.33 5.04 4.68
CA ASP A 353 -12.30 4.97 3.22
C ASP A 353 -11.74 6.32 2.73
N PHE A 354 -10.60 6.30 2.04
CA PHE A 354 -9.95 7.53 1.55
C PHE A 354 -10.41 7.91 0.14
N ASP A 355 -10.90 6.92 -0.64
CA ASP A 355 -11.51 7.09 -1.97
C ASP A 355 -10.72 8.11 -2.83
N LEU A 356 -9.50 7.72 -3.21
CA LEU A 356 -8.65 8.44 -4.16
C LEU A 356 -8.63 7.66 -5.48
N PRO A 357 -8.75 8.34 -6.64
CA PRO A 357 -8.80 7.66 -7.93
C PRO A 357 -7.41 7.12 -8.32
N GLU A 358 -7.30 5.80 -8.42
CA GLU A 358 -6.15 5.12 -9.03
C GLU A 358 -6.17 5.28 -10.55
N SER A 359 -5.01 5.14 -11.19
CA SER A 359 -4.82 5.36 -12.62
C SER A 359 -4.95 4.06 -13.43
N LYS A 360 -5.71 4.08 -14.52
CA LYS A 360 -5.70 3.04 -15.55
C LYS A 360 -5.13 3.61 -16.85
N ILE A 361 -3.86 3.29 -17.10
CA ILE A 361 -3.14 3.67 -18.31
C ILE A 361 -3.43 2.65 -19.41
N ILE A 362 -3.83 3.11 -20.60
CA ILE A 362 -4.18 2.26 -21.74
C ILE A 362 -3.09 2.38 -22.80
N LEU A 363 -2.46 1.26 -23.17
CA LEU A 363 -1.35 1.20 -24.13
C LEU A 363 -1.78 0.72 -25.52
N ASP A 364 -1.08 1.18 -26.57
CA ASP A 364 -1.15 0.61 -27.92
C ASP A 364 -0.32 -0.69 -28.04
N LYS A 365 -0.40 -1.34 -29.22
CA LYS A 365 0.36 -2.57 -29.53
C LYS A 365 1.88 -2.39 -29.62
N LYS A 366 2.41 -1.19 -29.35
CA LYS A 366 3.85 -0.88 -29.23
C LYS A 366 4.25 -0.50 -27.80
N GLY A 367 3.32 -0.51 -26.84
CA GLY A 367 3.58 -0.13 -25.44
C GLY A 367 3.54 1.38 -25.16
N ARG A 368 2.96 2.18 -26.06
CA ARG A 368 2.82 3.64 -25.90
C ARG A 368 1.44 3.98 -25.35
N PRO A 369 1.29 4.95 -24.43
CA PRO A 369 0.00 5.32 -23.88
C PRO A 369 -0.87 6.03 -24.93
N ILE A 370 -2.14 5.67 -24.98
CA ILE A 370 -3.16 6.26 -25.87
C ILE A 370 -4.32 6.90 -25.11
N ASP A 371 -4.50 6.54 -23.85
CA ASP A 371 -5.49 7.12 -22.94
C ASP A 371 -5.08 6.84 -21.50
N ILE A 372 -5.52 7.68 -20.56
CA ILE A 372 -5.38 7.48 -19.12
C ILE A 372 -6.73 7.84 -18.49
N VAL A 373 -7.30 6.93 -17.72
CA VAL A 373 -8.60 7.13 -17.06
C VAL A 373 -8.54 6.72 -15.58
N PRO A 374 -9.39 7.29 -14.71
CA PRO A 374 -9.57 6.75 -13.36
C PRO A 374 -10.00 5.28 -13.39
N TYR A 375 -9.47 4.46 -12.49
CA TYR A 375 -9.88 3.07 -12.33
C TYR A 375 -11.31 2.97 -11.75
N GLU A 376 -12.18 2.16 -12.37
CA GLU A 376 -13.58 2.03 -11.94
C GLU A 376 -13.76 0.99 -10.82
N HIS A 377 -13.71 1.44 -9.56
CA HIS A 377 -14.31 0.69 -8.44
C HIS A 377 -15.84 0.68 -8.62
N ASN A 378 -16.45 -0.49 -8.48
CA ASN A 378 -17.86 -0.74 -8.79
C ASN A 378 -18.46 -1.78 -7.84
N VAL A 379 -19.76 -2.08 -8.01
CA VAL A 379 -20.49 -3.03 -7.15
C VAL A 379 -19.80 -4.40 -7.04
N ALA A 380 -19.18 -4.90 -8.12
CA ALA A 380 -18.54 -6.21 -8.11
C ALA A 380 -17.18 -6.21 -7.40
N THR A 381 -16.35 -5.17 -7.58
CA THR A 381 -15.08 -5.04 -6.85
C THR A 381 -15.34 -4.85 -5.36
N GLY A 382 -16.26 -3.96 -5.00
CA GLY A 382 -16.64 -3.72 -3.60
C GLY A 382 -17.30 -4.92 -2.91
N MET A 383 -17.95 -5.81 -3.67
CA MET A 383 -18.53 -7.05 -3.17
C MET A 383 -17.47 -8.10 -2.82
N ILE A 384 -16.53 -8.38 -3.73
CA ILE A 384 -15.40 -9.28 -3.47
C ILE A 384 -14.50 -8.74 -2.35
N GLU A 385 -14.26 -7.43 -2.32
CA GLU A 385 -13.55 -6.73 -1.24
C GLU A 385 -14.11 -7.11 0.15
N GLN A 386 -15.45 -7.13 0.34
CA GLN A 386 -16.03 -7.50 1.64
C GLN A 386 -15.75 -8.96 2.00
N PHE A 387 -15.89 -9.88 1.05
CA PHE A 387 -15.72 -11.31 1.30
C PHE A 387 -14.27 -11.68 1.62
N MET A 388 -13.31 -11.07 0.91
CA MET A 388 -11.89 -11.25 1.19
C MET A 388 -11.49 -10.63 2.53
N LEU A 389 -12.06 -9.48 2.91
CA LEU A 389 -11.87 -8.89 4.24
C LEU A 389 -12.44 -9.79 5.35
N SER A 390 -13.65 -10.33 5.20
CA SER A 390 -14.23 -11.25 6.19
C SER A 390 -13.40 -12.52 6.37
N ALA A 391 -12.92 -13.13 5.29
CA ALA A 391 -12.03 -14.30 5.37
C ALA A 391 -10.68 -13.96 6.04
N ASN A 392 -10.09 -12.82 5.71
CA ASN A 392 -8.85 -12.34 6.33
C ASN A 392 -9.02 -12.03 7.83
N GLU A 393 -10.13 -11.40 8.24
CA GLU A 393 -10.46 -11.16 9.65
C GLU A 393 -10.67 -12.49 10.41
N THR A 394 -11.42 -13.43 9.82
CA THR A 394 -11.72 -14.74 10.45
C THR A 394 -10.46 -15.58 10.64
N VAL A 395 -9.60 -15.68 9.62
CA VAL A 395 -8.34 -16.43 9.70
C VAL A 395 -7.36 -15.80 10.69
N ALA A 396 -7.32 -14.46 10.79
CA ALA A 396 -6.49 -13.78 11.78
C ALA A 396 -6.99 -14.02 13.22
N ALA A 397 -8.30 -13.88 13.46
CA ALA A 397 -8.90 -14.11 14.77
C ALA A 397 -8.72 -15.56 15.25
N HIS A 398 -8.94 -16.54 14.36
CA HIS A 398 -8.74 -17.96 14.65
C HIS A 398 -7.31 -18.26 15.14
N MET A 399 -6.31 -17.78 14.39
CA MET A 399 -4.90 -18.04 14.71
C MET A 399 -4.40 -17.27 15.94
N TYR A 400 -4.99 -16.10 16.21
CA TYR A 400 -4.74 -15.32 17.41
C TYR A 400 -5.29 -15.99 18.67
N GLU A 401 -6.53 -16.53 18.62
CA GLU A 401 -7.14 -17.26 19.74
C GLU A 401 -6.31 -18.51 20.14
N GLN A 402 -5.69 -19.19 19.18
CA GLN A 402 -4.79 -20.32 19.46
C GLN A 402 -3.42 -19.91 20.04
N GLY A 403 -3.03 -18.63 19.99
CA GLY A 403 -1.73 -18.14 20.48
C GLY A 403 -0.53 -18.70 19.72
N LEU A 404 -0.69 -19.04 18.44
CA LEU A 404 0.32 -19.70 17.62
C LEU A 404 1.22 -18.69 16.86
N PRO A 405 2.47 -19.06 16.48
CA PRO A 405 3.30 -18.21 15.63
C PRO A 405 2.64 -17.98 14.27
N PHE A 406 2.41 -16.73 13.93
CA PHE A 406 1.63 -16.34 12.76
C PHE A 406 2.16 -15.06 12.11
N LEU A 407 1.57 -14.67 10.97
CA LEU A 407 1.82 -13.39 10.33
C LEU A 407 0.53 -12.57 10.31
N TYR A 408 0.62 -11.33 10.76
CA TYR A 408 -0.44 -10.34 10.74
C TYR A 408 -0.11 -9.25 9.73
N ARG A 409 -1.14 -8.64 9.14
CA ARG A 409 -1.03 -7.44 8.32
C ARG A 409 -1.43 -6.25 9.19
N VAL A 410 -0.43 -5.55 9.71
CA VAL A 410 -0.64 -4.47 10.69
C VAL A 410 -0.61 -3.09 10.03
N HIS A 411 -1.40 -2.18 10.59
CA HIS A 411 -1.36 -0.75 10.33
C HIS A 411 -1.51 -0.08 11.68
N GLU A 412 -0.39 0.36 12.24
CA GLU A 412 -0.30 0.97 13.56
C GLU A 412 -1.02 2.33 13.61
N THR A 413 -1.21 2.87 14.82
CA THR A 413 -1.74 4.23 14.97
C THR A 413 -0.84 5.27 14.30
N PRO A 414 -1.41 6.28 13.63
CA PRO A 414 -0.71 7.48 13.17
C PRO A 414 0.17 8.13 14.23
N ASP A 415 1.19 8.87 13.79
CA ASP A 415 2.05 9.63 14.70
C ASP A 415 1.31 10.85 15.26
N ALA A 416 1.41 11.07 16.57
CA ALA A 416 0.58 12.04 17.30
C ALA A 416 0.74 13.47 16.75
N ASP A 417 1.95 13.89 16.37
CA ASP A 417 2.20 15.23 15.82
C ASP A 417 1.53 15.43 14.45
N ARG A 418 1.60 14.42 13.56
CA ARG A 418 0.93 14.45 12.24
C ARG A 418 -0.60 14.48 12.35
N ILE A 419 -1.14 14.01 13.47
CA ILE A 419 -2.57 14.15 13.80
C ILE A 419 -2.85 15.50 14.46
N GLY A 420 -1.92 16.01 15.29
CA GLY A 420 -1.98 17.37 15.84
C GLY A 420 -2.10 18.44 14.75
N ASP A 421 -1.21 18.42 13.75
CA ASP A 421 -1.22 19.34 12.61
C ASP A 421 -2.55 19.28 11.82
N LEU A 422 -3.07 18.06 11.58
CA LEU A 422 -4.34 17.83 10.89
C LEU A 422 -5.52 18.42 11.69
N ILE A 423 -5.52 18.21 13.01
CA ILE A 423 -6.53 18.75 13.94
C ILE A 423 -6.45 20.28 14.02
N GLU A 424 -5.27 20.89 14.07
CA GLU A 424 -5.11 22.35 14.07
C GLU A 424 -5.61 22.99 12.77
N LEU A 425 -5.26 22.41 11.61
CA LEU A 425 -5.75 22.87 10.31
C LEU A 425 -7.29 22.85 10.25
N MET A 426 -7.90 21.74 10.68
CA MET A 426 -9.36 21.59 10.67
C MET A 426 -10.07 22.58 11.59
N ARG A 427 -9.51 22.83 12.78
CA ARG A 427 -9.99 23.90 13.68
C ARG A 427 -9.85 25.28 13.03
N GLY A 428 -8.80 25.51 12.24
CA GLY A 428 -8.63 26.71 11.40
C GLY A 428 -9.72 26.85 10.32
N LEU A 429 -10.20 25.74 9.76
CA LEU A 429 -11.35 25.69 8.84
C LEU A 429 -12.72 25.76 9.55
N GLY A 430 -12.76 25.94 10.88
CA GLY A 430 -13.99 26.02 11.66
C GLY A 430 -14.69 24.67 11.89
N LEU A 431 -13.97 23.56 11.76
CA LEU A 431 -14.44 22.22 12.12
C LEU A 431 -14.23 21.98 13.63
N ASN A 432 -15.26 21.48 14.32
CA ASN A 432 -15.18 21.14 15.75
C ASN A 432 -14.52 19.76 15.92
N VAL A 433 -13.19 19.73 15.83
CA VAL A 433 -12.42 18.51 16.03
C VAL A 433 -12.04 18.34 17.49
N ASP A 434 -12.84 17.54 18.20
CA ASP A 434 -12.55 17.02 19.54
C ASP A 434 -11.84 15.66 19.43
N GLY A 435 -10.70 15.54 20.11
CA GLY A 435 -9.88 14.33 20.13
C GLY A 435 -8.50 14.59 20.74
N ASP A 436 -7.93 13.58 21.38
CA ASP A 436 -6.53 13.58 21.80
C ASP A 436 -5.66 13.05 20.64
N PRO A 437 -4.65 13.80 20.16
CA PRO A 437 -3.76 13.32 19.09
C PRO A 437 -3.00 12.04 19.47
N SER A 438 -2.75 11.81 20.76
CA SER A 438 -2.04 10.63 21.27
C SER A 438 -2.92 9.39 21.48
N ASP A 439 -4.25 9.52 21.41
CA ASP A 439 -5.20 8.39 21.50
C ASP A 439 -6.22 8.36 20.34
N ILE A 440 -5.77 8.78 19.15
CA ILE A 440 -6.59 8.86 17.93
C ILE A 440 -7.28 7.51 17.62
N LYS A 441 -8.60 7.55 17.36
CA LYS A 441 -9.39 6.36 16.98
C LYS A 441 -9.85 6.44 15.51
N PRO A 442 -9.93 5.32 14.77
CA PRO A 442 -10.40 5.31 13.38
C PRO A 442 -11.77 5.98 13.19
N VAL A 443 -12.71 5.74 14.11
CA VAL A 443 -14.04 6.37 14.14
C VAL A 443 -13.99 7.91 14.16
N TRP A 444 -12.98 8.52 14.78
CA TRP A 444 -12.86 9.98 14.82
C TRP A 444 -12.42 10.52 13.46
N LEU A 445 -11.39 9.92 12.85
CA LEU A 445 -10.92 10.29 11.51
C LEU A 445 -11.99 10.01 10.44
N GLN A 446 -12.73 8.90 10.54
CA GLN A 446 -13.85 8.61 9.64
C GLN A 446 -14.95 9.67 9.72
N LYS A 447 -15.40 10.05 10.93
CA LYS A 447 -16.42 11.11 11.10
C LYS A 447 -15.95 12.45 10.56
N MET A 448 -14.70 12.80 10.87
CA MET A 448 -14.00 13.99 10.41
C MET A 448 -13.98 14.08 8.87
N LEU A 449 -13.60 13.00 8.17
CA LEU A 449 -13.69 12.94 6.71
C LEU A 449 -15.14 13.09 6.22
N GLY A 450 -16.09 12.43 6.89
CA GLY A 450 -17.53 12.55 6.60
C GLY A 450 -18.12 13.96 6.82
N GLU A 451 -17.56 14.78 7.71
CA GLU A 451 -17.99 16.17 7.91
C GLU A 451 -17.46 17.12 6.82
N VAL A 452 -16.36 16.78 6.15
CA VAL A 452 -15.78 17.58 5.04
C VAL A 452 -16.28 17.09 3.67
N ALA A 453 -16.96 15.94 3.60
CA ALA A 453 -17.57 15.42 2.39
C ALA A 453 -18.47 16.45 1.68
N GLY A 454 -18.23 16.71 0.40
CA GLY A 454 -18.93 17.69 -0.42
C GLY A 454 -18.52 19.16 -0.18
N ARG A 455 -17.48 19.43 0.62
CA ARG A 455 -16.91 20.78 0.79
C ARG A 455 -15.73 21.04 -0.15
N PRO A 456 -15.41 22.32 -0.47
CA PRO A 456 -14.22 22.65 -1.27
C PRO A 456 -12.90 22.10 -0.71
N GLU A 457 -12.81 21.93 0.62
CA GLU A 457 -11.61 21.47 1.31
C GLU A 457 -11.48 19.93 1.35
N GLU A 458 -12.43 19.17 0.80
CA GLU A 458 -12.48 17.69 0.90
C GLU A 458 -11.20 17.03 0.36
N VAL A 459 -10.75 17.41 -0.84
CA VAL A 459 -9.55 16.81 -1.48
C VAL A 459 -8.29 17.10 -0.65
N LEU A 460 -8.17 18.33 -0.12
CA LEU A 460 -7.10 18.74 0.78
C LEU A 460 -7.10 17.88 2.05
N ILE A 461 -8.26 17.74 2.69
CA ILE A 461 -8.40 17.03 3.95
C ILE A 461 -8.21 15.51 3.80
N ARG A 462 -8.74 14.88 2.74
CA ARG A 462 -8.46 13.46 2.42
C ARG A 462 -6.96 13.24 2.18
N SER A 463 -6.33 14.11 1.38
CA SER A 463 -4.91 14.03 1.00
C SER A 463 -3.96 14.19 2.20
N LEU A 464 -4.24 15.11 3.13
CA LEU A 464 -3.46 15.23 4.36
C LEU A 464 -3.73 14.08 5.32
N SER A 465 -4.99 13.69 5.50
CA SER A 465 -5.36 12.57 6.36
C SER A 465 -4.62 11.29 5.97
N LEU A 466 -4.52 10.98 4.68
CA LEU A 466 -3.75 9.82 4.19
C LEU A 466 -2.24 9.97 4.46
N ARG A 467 -1.66 11.18 4.32
CA ARG A 467 -0.24 11.44 4.60
C ARG A 467 0.12 11.40 6.10
N SER A 468 -0.85 11.61 6.99
CA SER A 468 -0.68 11.38 8.43
C SER A 468 -0.70 9.89 8.81
N MET A 469 -1.16 8.98 7.95
CA MET A 469 -1.17 7.53 8.22
C MET A 469 0.23 6.91 8.08
N LYS A 470 0.41 5.70 8.64
CA LYS A 470 1.60 4.86 8.45
C LYS A 470 1.43 3.93 7.24
N ARG A 471 2.54 3.52 6.60
CA ARG A 471 2.50 2.39 5.63
C ARG A 471 2.16 1.12 6.43
N ALA A 472 1.18 0.35 5.97
CA ALA A 472 0.87 -0.96 6.52
C ALA A 472 2.01 -1.96 6.19
N ARG A 473 2.27 -2.92 7.09
CA ARG A 473 3.41 -3.86 7.00
C ARG A 473 3.01 -5.26 7.48
N TYR A 474 3.85 -6.27 7.22
CA TYR A 474 3.72 -7.55 7.88
C TYR A 474 4.41 -7.53 9.25
N SER A 475 3.89 -8.31 10.19
CA SER A 475 4.40 -8.42 11.56
C SER A 475 4.09 -9.81 12.12
N THR A 476 4.92 -10.29 13.04
CA THR A 476 4.60 -11.44 13.91
C THR A 476 3.72 -11.05 15.09
N GLU A 477 3.80 -9.78 15.52
CA GLU A 477 2.93 -9.18 16.53
C GLU A 477 1.60 -8.70 15.93
N CYS A 478 0.49 -8.98 16.62
CA CYS A 478 -0.85 -8.54 16.22
C CYS A 478 -1.16 -7.12 16.74
N LEU A 479 -0.69 -6.10 16.01
CA LEU A 479 -0.79 -4.68 16.41
C LEU A 479 -2.07 -3.96 15.89
N GLY A 480 -3.05 -4.71 15.36
CA GLY A 480 -4.24 -4.14 14.72
C GLY A 480 -3.99 -3.53 13.34
N HIS A 481 -5.08 -3.10 12.70
CA HIS A 481 -5.03 -2.42 11.40
C HIS A 481 -5.95 -1.20 11.37
N PHE A 482 -5.39 -0.04 11.74
CA PHE A 482 -6.06 1.24 11.97
C PHE A 482 -7.07 1.62 10.86
N GLY A 483 -6.65 1.62 9.59
CA GLY A 483 -7.53 1.96 8.46
C GLY A 483 -8.76 1.05 8.26
N LEU A 484 -8.68 -0.21 8.72
CA LEU A 484 -9.80 -1.17 8.66
C LEU A 484 -10.61 -1.25 9.97
N ALA A 485 -10.14 -0.55 11.01
CA ALA A 485 -10.67 -0.56 12.37
C ALA A 485 -10.82 -1.97 12.96
N VAL A 486 -9.77 -2.80 12.85
CA VAL A 486 -9.72 -4.20 13.33
C VAL A 486 -8.58 -4.45 14.30
N LEU A 487 -8.76 -5.44 15.18
CA LEU A 487 -7.78 -5.89 16.17
C LEU A 487 -6.90 -7.01 15.60
N GLU A 488 -7.51 -8.03 14.98
CA GLU A 488 -6.80 -9.06 14.23
C GLU A 488 -7.02 -8.86 12.71
N TYR A 489 -5.93 -8.88 11.94
CA TYR A 489 -6.01 -8.87 10.47
C TYR A 489 -4.79 -9.53 9.83
N THR A 490 -4.98 -10.18 8.69
CA THR A 490 -3.91 -10.82 7.93
C THR A 490 -4.18 -10.80 6.42
N HIS A 491 -3.25 -11.31 5.63
CA HIS A 491 -3.45 -11.61 4.22
C HIS A 491 -3.43 -13.13 4.02
N PHE A 492 -4.59 -13.71 3.74
CA PHE A 492 -4.81 -15.13 3.49
C PHE A 492 -5.25 -15.41 2.04
N THR A 493 -5.82 -14.42 1.36
CA THR A 493 -6.61 -14.56 0.14
C THR A 493 -5.85 -14.43 -1.18
N SER A 494 -4.51 -14.34 -1.21
CA SER A 494 -3.76 -14.24 -2.47
C SER A 494 -2.38 -14.93 -2.51
N PRO A 495 -2.27 -16.24 -2.18
CA PRO A 495 -1.01 -16.98 -2.12
C PRO A 495 -0.33 -17.26 -3.46
N ILE A 496 -0.99 -17.04 -4.62
CA ILE A 496 -0.32 -17.11 -5.93
C ILE A 496 0.65 -15.94 -6.12
N ARG A 497 0.30 -14.77 -5.59
CA ARG A 497 1.00 -13.50 -5.79
C ARG A 497 1.60 -12.86 -4.54
N ARG A 498 1.32 -13.35 -3.32
CA ARG A 498 1.90 -12.88 -2.05
C ARG A 498 2.51 -14.03 -1.25
N TYR A 499 3.77 -13.88 -0.81
CA TYR A 499 4.45 -14.90 -0.01
C TYR A 499 3.91 -15.05 1.43
N PRO A 500 3.50 -13.98 2.14
CA PRO A 500 2.89 -14.10 3.47
C PRO A 500 1.69 -15.03 3.51
N ASP A 501 0.75 -14.89 2.56
CA ASP A 501 -0.42 -15.77 2.39
C ASP A 501 0.01 -17.23 2.20
N LEU A 502 1.00 -17.50 1.35
CA LEU A 502 1.56 -18.84 1.15
C LEU A 502 2.18 -19.41 2.44
N GLN A 503 2.81 -18.58 3.26
CA GLN A 503 3.35 -19.00 4.56
C GLN A 503 2.23 -19.27 5.58
N ILE A 504 1.20 -18.43 5.61
CA ILE A 504 -0.01 -18.59 6.43
C ILE A 504 -0.73 -19.90 6.10
N HIS A 505 -0.89 -20.23 4.81
CA HIS A 505 -1.46 -21.51 4.36
C HIS A 505 -0.67 -22.74 4.83
N ARG A 506 0.64 -22.63 5.13
CA ARG A 506 1.42 -23.72 5.72
C ARG A 506 1.13 -23.90 7.20
N ILE A 507 1.08 -22.79 7.94
CA ILE A 507 0.81 -22.79 9.39
C ILE A 507 -0.60 -23.33 9.65
N LEU A 508 -1.61 -22.85 8.90
CA LEU A 508 -2.99 -23.35 8.95
C LEU A 508 -3.07 -24.87 8.70
N LYS A 509 -2.25 -25.42 7.81
CA LYS A 509 -2.23 -26.88 7.59
C LYS A 509 -1.56 -27.65 8.71
N ASP A 510 -0.48 -27.12 9.27
CA ASP A 510 0.14 -27.76 10.42
C ASP A 510 -0.78 -27.70 11.66
N GLU A 511 -1.63 -26.68 11.77
CA GLU A 511 -2.75 -26.62 12.73
C GLU A 511 -3.79 -27.72 12.42
N ILE A 512 -4.43 -27.69 11.24
CA ILE A 512 -5.52 -28.61 10.83
C ILE A 512 -5.12 -30.09 10.95
N HIS A 513 -3.84 -30.40 10.73
CA HIS A 513 -3.31 -31.77 10.82
C HIS A 513 -2.67 -32.12 12.19
N GLY A 514 -2.70 -31.24 13.18
CA GLY A 514 -2.09 -31.47 14.51
C GLY A 514 -0.57 -31.65 14.49
N ARG A 515 0.13 -30.98 13.57
CA ARG A 515 1.59 -31.06 13.35
C ARG A 515 2.40 -29.95 14.04
N LEU A 516 1.75 -28.98 14.68
CA LEU A 516 2.40 -27.91 15.45
C LEU A 516 2.96 -28.43 16.79
N ASP A 517 3.96 -29.32 16.72
CA ASP A 517 4.76 -29.71 17.87
C ASP A 517 5.75 -28.60 18.29
N HIS A 518 6.40 -28.74 19.44
CA HIS A 518 7.37 -27.75 19.94
C HIS A 518 8.51 -27.41 18.96
N LYS A 519 8.86 -28.31 18.03
CA LYS A 519 9.89 -28.05 17.01
C LYS A 519 9.32 -27.27 15.84
N GLN A 520 8.11 -27.60 15.40
CA GLN A 520 7.45 -26.87 14.31
C GLN A 520 7.08 -25.43 14.74
N ILE A 521 6.65 -25.26 15.99
CA ILE A 521 6.45 -23.95 16.62
C ILE A 521 7.79 -23.18 16.68
N ALA A 522 8.86 -23.79 17.22
CA ALA A 522 10.17 -23.14 17.30
C ALA A 522 10.78 -22.81 15.93
N HIS A 523 10.53 -23.66 14.92
CA HIS A 523 10.91 -23.42 13.52
C HIS A 523 10.21 -22.16 12.99
N TYR A 524 8.88 -22.06 13.12
CA TYR A 524 8.15 -20.87 12.68
C TYR A 524 8.61 -19.60 13.41
N VAL A 525 8.75 -19.63 14.74
CA VAL A 525 9.32 -18.50 15.52
C VAL A 525 10.70 -18.08 14.98
N SER A 526 11.54 -19.02 14.53
CA SER A 526 12.88 -18.69 14.01
C SER A 526 12.92 -18.10 12.60
N ILE A 527 11.82 -18.12 11.82
CA ILE A 527 11.79 -17.63 10.43
C ILE A 527 10.82 -16.48 10.17
N LEU A 528 9.75 -16.33 10.96
CA LEU A 528 8.65 -15.45 10.60
C LEU A 528 9.00 -13.96 10.60
N ASP A 529 9.85 -13.47 11.52
CA ASP A 529 10.30 -12.07 11.51
C ASP A 529 11.07 -11.73 10.23
N GLY A 530 11.95 -12.64 9.78
CA GLY A 530 12.72 -12.51 8.55
C GLY A 530 11.86 -12.56 7.29
N ILE A 531 10.74 -13.29 7.34
CA ILE A 531 9.71 -13.31 6.28
C ILE A 531 8.89 -12.02 6.30
N ALA A 532 8.46 -11.56 7.47
CA ALA A 532 7.66 -10.35 7.65
C ALA A 532 8.40 -9.10 7.13
N LYS A 533 9.67 -8.93 7.53
CA LYS A 533 10.53 -7.86 7.02
C LYS A 533 10.69 -7.95 5.50
N ARG A 534 11.21 -9.08 4.99
CA ARG A 534 11.46 -9.27 3.55
C ARG A 534 10.21 -9.05 2.68
N SER A 535 9.06 -9.50 3.13
CA SER A 535 7.80 -9.34 2.39
C SER A 535 7.34 -7.88 2.38
N SER A 536 7.54 -7.15 3.48
CA SER A 536 7.26 -5.71 3.54
C SER A 536 8.23 -4.90 2.67
N ASP A 537 9.53 -5.24 2.71
CA ASP A 537 10.58 -4.63 1.86
C ASP A 537 10.27 -4.84 0.36
N ARG A 538 9.91 -6.07 -0.04
CA ARG A 538 9.59 -6.41 -1.44
C ARG A 538 8.24 -5.88 -1.89
N GLU A 539 7.25 -5.75 -1.01
CA GLU A 539 6.00 -5.04 -1.31
C GLU A 539 6.27 -3.56 -1.60
N CYS A 540 7.11 -2.90 -0.80
CA CYS A 540 7.47 -1.50 -1.06
C CYS A 540 8.21 -1.34 -2.39
N ALA A 541 9.19 -2.21 -2.68
CA ALA A 541 9.91 -2.21 -3.95
C ALA A 541 9.00 -2.47 -5.17
N ALA A 542 7.98 -3.32 -5.03
CA ALA A 542 6.97 -3.54 -6.08
C ALA A 542 6.12 -2.29 -6.30
N THR A 543 5.48 -1.77 -5.25
CA THR A 543 4.60 -0.58 -5.34
C THR A 543 5.35 0.66 -5.81
N ASP A 544 6.59 0.87 -5.37
CA ASP A 544 7.36 2.06 -5.73
C ASP A 544 7.94 1.93 -7.17
N ALA A 545 8.13 0.71 -7.69
CA ALA A 545 8.41 0.45 -9.11
C ALA A 545 7.16 0.63 -10.02
N GLU A 546 6.00 0.15 -9.59
CA GLU A 546 4.72 0.30 -10.29
C GLU A 546 4.39 1.79 -10.48
N ARG A 547 4.50 2.59 -9.41
CA ARG A 547 4.35 4.06 -9.45
C ARG A 547 5.38 4.77 -10.33
N GLU A 548 6.58 4.22 -10.46
CA GLU A 548 7.62 4.80 -11.32
C GLU A 548 7.33 4.53 -12.80
N ALA A 549 6.86 3.33 -13.14
CA ALA A 549 6.34 2.99 -14.46
C ALA A 549 5.14 3.89 -14.83
N ASP A 550 4.19 4.08 -13.91
CA ASP A 550 3.04 4.97 -14.12
C ASP A 550 3.48 6.40 -14.45
N LYS A 551 4.42 6.97 -13.70
CA LYS A 551 4.95 8.31 -13.96
C LYS A 551 5.65 8.44 -15.32
N ILE A 552 6.38 7.42 -15.75
CA ILE A 552 6.98 7.39 -17.09
C ILE A 552 5.89 7.45 -18.16
N LYS A 553 4.84 6.62 -18.06
CA LYS A 553 3.76 6.60 -19.07
C LYS A 553 2.79 7.77 -18.97
N MET A 554 2.61 8.38 -17.80
CA MET A 554 1.94 9.68 -17.68
C MET A 554 2.73 10.78 -18.39
N ALA A 555 4.07 10.80 -18.25
CA ALA A 555 4.91 11.76 -18.95
C ALA A 555 4.87 11.54 -20.48
N GLU A 556 5.07 10.30 -20.97
CA GLU A 556 4.96 9.96 -22.40
C GLU A 556 3.57 10.32 -22.97
N PHE A 557 2.50 10.13 -22.20
CA PHE A 557 1.15 10.55 -22.62
C PHE A 557 1.03 12.06 -22.77
N MET A 558 1.50 12.83 -21.78
CA MET A 558 1.38 14.30 -21.80
C MET A 558 2.28 14.99 -22.84
N GLU A 559 3.29 14.31 -23.40
CA GLU A 559 4.09 14.84 -24.51
C GLU A 559 3.20 15.15 -25.74
N TYR A 560 2.20 14.31 -26.01
CA TYR A 560 1.22 14.52 -27.09
C TYR A 560 0.26 15.69 -26.82
N HIS A 561 0.19 16.19 -25.59
CA HIS A 561 -0.74 17.23 -25.13
C HIS A 561 -0.05 18.58 -24.79
N ILE A 562 1.22 18.77 -25.17
CA ILE A 562 1.94 20.04 -24.96
C ILE A 562 1.23 21.19 -25.68
N GLY A 563 0.93 22.26 -24.93
CA GLY A 563 0.17 23.42 -25.39
C GLY A 563 -1.34 23.35 -25.13
N GLU A 564 -1.90 22.20 -24.75
CA GLU A 564 -3.33 22.07 -24.43
C GLU A 564 -3.66 22.54 -23.00
N GLU A 565 -4.91 22.96 -22.79
CA GLU A 565 -5.42 23.48 -21.52
C GLU A 565 -6.34 22.46 -20.81
N PHE A 566 -6.15 22.28 -19.52
CA PHE A 566 -6.89 21.32 -18.69
C PHE A 566 -7.37 21.97 -17.38
N ASP A 567 -8.53 21.52 -16.88
CA ASP A 567 -8.92 21.75 -15.49
C ASP A 567 -8.26 20.72 -14.58
N GLY A 568 -7.68 21.19 -13.48
CA GLY A 568 -7.17 20.34 -12.41
C GLY A 568 -7.47 20.88 -11.02
N VAL A 569 -6.98 20.16 -10.01
CA VAL A 569 -7.09 20.51 -8.59
C VAL A 569 -5.69 20.50 -7.99
N ILE A 570 -5.35 21.49 -7.17
CA ILE A 570 -4.03 21.57 -6.51
C ILE A 570 -3.88 20.39 -5.53
N SER A 571 -3.04 19.42 -5.89
CA SER A 571 -2.79 18.16 -5.15
C SER A 571 -1.61 18.26 -4.18
N GLY A 572 -0.68 19.18 -4.42
CA GLY A 572 0.51 19.45 -3.60
C GLY A 572 0.90 20.93 -3.63
N VAL A 573 1.47 21.45 -2.55
CA VAL A 573 2.03 22.82 -2.50
C VAL A 573 3.37 22.79 -1.78
N THR A 574 4.35 23.54 -2.29
CA THR A 574 5.74 23.56 -1.80
C THR A 574 6.37 24.94 -1.93
N GLY A 575 7.57 25.14 -1.36
CA GLY A 575 8.36 26.36 -1.52
C GLY A 575 8.90 26.66 -2.92
N TRP A 576 8.72 25.76 -3.90
CA TRP A 576 9.20 25.93 -5.29
C TRP A 576 8.09 25.87 -6.34
N GLY A 577 6.84 25.57 -5.95
CA GLY A 577 5.71 25.42 -6.86
C GLY A 577 4.56 24.63 -6.25
N MET A 578 3.54 24.40 -7.07
CA MET A 578 2.35 23.62 -6.72
C MET A 578 2.15 22.48 -7.72
N TYR A 579 1.74 21.33 -7.22
CA TYR A 579 1.32 20.19 -8.03
C TYR A 579 -0.18 20.27 -8.27
N VAL A 580 -0.59 19.96 -9.49
CA VAL A 580 -1.98 19.98 -9.95
C VAL A 580 -2.30 18.61 -10.52
N GLN A 581 -3.33 17.96 -9.96
CA GLN A 581 -3.86 16.70 -10.49
C GLN A 581 -5.02 17.00 -11.44
N LEU A 582 -4.99 16.36 -12.61
CA LEU A 582 -6.00 16.48 -13.66
C LEU A 582 -7.11 15.43 -13.47
N LYS A 583 -8.24 15.62 -14.16
CA LYS A 583 -9.41 14.70 -14.10
C LYS A 583 -9.09 13.26 -14.55
N ASN A 584 -8.03 13.07 -15.34
CA ASN A 584 -7.50 11.77 -15.75
C ASN A 584 -6.41 11.22 -14.79
N THR A 585 -6.37 11.68 -13.54
CA THR A 585 -5.42 11.33 -12.46
C THR A 585 -3.96 11.77 -12.65
N VAL A 586 -3.56 12.22 -13.84
CA VAL A 586 -2.20 12.73 -14.13
C VAL A 586 -1.86 13.93 -13.24
N GLU A 587 -0.64 13.97 -12.71
CA GLU A 587 -0.13 15.09 -11.90
C GLU A 587 1.04 15.80 -12.61
N GLY A 588 1.01 17.14 -12.61
CA GLY A 588 2.10 17.99 -13.11
C GLY A 588 2.36 19.18 -12.19
N MET A 589 3.49 19.85 -12.35
CA MET A 589 3.94 20.93 -11.45
C MET A 589 3.89 22.29 -12.14
N VAL A 590 3.25 23.28 -11.50
CA VAL A 590 3.41 24.70 -11.81
C VAL A 590 4.56 25.27 -10.97
N PRO A 591 5.70 25.68 -11.57
CA PRO A 591 6.80 26.29 -10.83
C PRO A 591 6.41 27.66 -10.28
N VAL A 592 6.81 27.99 -9.05
CA VAL A 592 6.45 29.28 -8.42
C VAL A 592 6.93 30.48 -9.24
N ALA A 593 8.08 30.36 -9.92
CA ALA A 593 8.65 31.38 -10.80
C ALA A 593 7.89 31.57 -12.13
N LYS A 594 6.90 30.71 -12.45
CA LYS A 594 5.98 30.88 -13.59
C LYS A 594 4.65 31.52 -13.18
N ILE A 595 4.37 31.67 -11.88
CA ILE A 595 3.11 32.26 -11.40
C ILE A 595 3.19 33.79 -11.51
N ALA A 596 2.50 34.36 -12.49
CA ALA A 596 2.55 35.79 -12.76
C ALA A 596 1.86 36.65 -11.67
N GLY A 597 2.36 37.89 -11.51
CA GLY A 597 1.68 38.98 -10.79
C GLY A 597 2.12 39.23 -9.34
N ASP A 598 2.87 38.33 -8.71
CA ASP A 598 3.35 38.52 -7.32
C ASP A 598 4.62 37.69 -7.03
N ASP A 599 5.30 38.03 -5.94
CA ASP A 599 6.22 37.12 -5.25
C ASP A 599 5.39 36.22 -4.32
N TYR A 600 5.49 34.90 -4.41
CA TYR A 600 4.74 33.98 -3.55
C TYR A 600 5.62 33.35 -2.46
N ASP A 601 5.23 33.50 -1.20
CA ASP A 601 5.80 32.78 -0.07
C ASP A 601 4.99 31.51 0.22
N TYR A 602 5.66 30.42 0.57
CA TYR A 602 5.01 29.18 1.00
C TYR A 602 4.63 29.24 2.49
N SER A 603 3.33 29.13 2.76
CA SER A 603 2.74 29.06 4.08
C SER A 603 2.47 27.60 4.44
N GLU A 604 3.43 26.98 5.11
CA GLU A 604 3.40 25.57 5.52
C GLU A 604 2.17 25.22 6.38
N ARG A 605 1.75 26.16 7.25
CA ARG A 605 0.54 26.02 8.10
C ARG A 605 -0.77 26.15 7.35
N GLU A 606 -0.80 26.86 6.23
CA GLU A 606 -2.00 27.04 5.40
C GLU A 606 -2.00 26.10 4.18
N TYR A 607 -0.95 25.28 3.99
CA TYR A 607 -0.72 24.47 2.80
C TYR A 607 -0.91 25.25 1.48
N ALA A 608 -0.41 26.49 1.46
CA ALA A 608 -0.71 27.46 0.41
C ALA A 608 0.51 28.29 -0.03
N LEU A 609 0.55 28.68 -1.30
CA LEU A 609 1.39 29.77 -1.80
C LEU A 609 0.61 31.07 -1.67
N VAL A 610 1.20 32.06 -0.99
CA VAL A 610 0.58 33.34 -0.65
C VAL A 610 1.40 34.48 -1.24
N GLY A 611 0.78 35.26 -2.12
CA GLY A 611 1.39 36.42 -2.76
C GLY A 611 1.65 37.57 -1.79
N ARG A 612 2.89 38.09 -1.75
CA ARG A 612 3.37 39.13 -0.82
C ARG A 612 2.65 40.46 -1.00
N TYR A 613 2.43 40.89 -2.24
CA TYR A 613 1.92 42.23 -2.55
C TYR A 613 0.42 42.25 -2.82
N THR A 614 -0.11 41.16 -3.38
CA THR A 614 -1.50 41.05 -3.84
C THR A 614 -2.39 40.30 -2.85
N GLY A 615 -1.80 39.46 -2.00
CA GLY A 615 -2.52 38.54 -1.13
C GLY A 615 -3.23 37.41 -1.88
N ARG A 616 -2.96 37.19 -3.18
CA ARG A 616 -3.49 36.05 -3.94
C ARG A 616 -3.01 34.75 -3.29
N ARG A 617 -3.91 33.76 -3.21
CA ARG A 617 -3.62 32.45 -2.62
C ARG A 617 -3.82 31.34 -3.63
N PHE A 618 -2.94 30.35 -3.57
CA PHE A 618 -3.11 29.04 -4.19
C PHE A 618 -3.01 28.00 -3.09
N THR A 619 -4.13 27.37 -2.75
CA THR A 619 -4.23 26.39 -1.65
C THR A 619 -4.46 24.99 -2.18
N LEU A 620 -4.02 23.98 -1.44
CA LEU A 620 -4.40 22.58 -1.70
C LEU A 620 -5.93 22.45 -1.83
N GLY A 621 -6.40 21.58 -2.73
CA GLY A 621 -7.83 21.36 -3.02
C GLY A 621 -8.50 22.45 -3.88
N GLN A 622 -7.83 23.57 -4.17
CA GLN A 622 -8.35 24.60 -5.06
C GLN A 622 -8.39 24.10 -6.52
N PRO A 623 -9.52 24.25 -7.24
CA PRO A 623 -9.57 24.03 -8.68
C PRO A 623 -8.84 25.17 -9.42
N VAL A 624 -8.07 24.81 -10.45
CA VAL A 624 -7.33 25.75 -11.31
C VAL A 624 -7.35 25.25 -12.76
N SER A 625 -7.37 26.16 -13.72
CA SER A 625 -7.08 25.82 -15.13
C SER A 625 -5.58 25.95 -15.39
N ILE A 626 -4.98 24.96 -16.04
CA ILE A 626 -3.56 24.93 -16.41
C ILE A 626 -3.37 24.74 -17.92
N ARG A 627 -2.15 25.00 -18.40
CA ARG A 627 -1.68 24.59 -19.73
C ARG A 627 -0.43 23.73 -19.59
N VAL A 628 -0.29 22.71 -20.43
CA VAL A 628 0.93 21.88 -20.51
C VAL A 628 2.03 22.65 -21.22
N VAL A 629 3.18 22.85 -20.57
CA VAL A 629 4.29 23.66 -21.10
C VAL A 629 5.42 22.78 -21.64
N ALA A 630 5.81 21.76 -20.87
CA ALA A 630 6.90 20.87 -21.20
C ALA A 630 6.75 19.52 -20.50
N VAL A 631 7.40 18.50 -21.04
CA VAL A 631 7.60 17.20 -20.41
C VAL A 631 9.09 16.90 -20.38
N ASP A 632 9.58 16.40 -19.26
CA ASP A 632 10.93 15.86 -19.09
C ASP A 632 10.81 14.37 -18.76
N LEU A 633 11.17 13.52 -19.73
CA LEU A 633 11.08 12.05 -19.62
C LEU A 633 12.20 11.45 -18.75
N ASP A 634 13.36 12.09 -18.66
CA ASP A 634 14.46 11.66 -17.79
C ASP A 634 14.11 11.93 -16.31
N LEU A 635 13.53 13.11 -16.02
CA LEU A 635 13.04 13.48 -14.69
C LEU A 635 11.63 12.96 -14.37
N LYS A 636 10.95 12.35 -15.34
CA LYS A 636 9.59 11.78 -15.22
C LYS A 636 8.59 12.82 -14.70
N SER A 637 8.68 14.04 -15.24
CA SER A 637 7.99 15.22 -14.72
C SER A 637 7.35 16.07 -15.82
N ILE A 638 6.17 16.62 -15.53
CA ILE A 638 5.38 17.44 -16.44
C ILE A 638 5.33 18.87 -15.87
N GLU A 639 5.71 19.87 -16.68
CA GLU A 639 5.63 21.28 -16.31
C GLU A 639 4.31 21.89 -16.82
N PHE A 640 3.60 22.55 -15.92
CA PHE A 640 2.39 23.31 -16.18
C PHE A 640 2.60 24.82 -15.98
N GLU A 641 1.80 25.63 -16.66
CA GLU A 641 1.55 27.03 -16.30
C GLU A 641 0.07 27.24 -16.01
N LEU A 642 -0.29 28.33 -15.33
CA LEU A 642 -1.69 28.70 -15.14
C LEU A 642 -2.31 29.19 -16.46
N ALA A 643 -3.58 28.85 -16.69
CA ALA A 643 -4.33 29.18 -17.89
C ALA A 643 -5.61 29.99 -17.57
N GLY A 644 -6.35 30.38 -18.60
CA GLY A 644 -7.66 31.03 -18.47
C GLY A 644 -7.70 32.22 -17.49
N ALA A 645 -8.67 32.21 -16.58
CA ALA A 645 -8.82 33.24 -15.55
C ALA A 645 -7.72 33.19 -14.49
N ASP A 646 -7.06 32.04 -14.28
CA ASP A 646 -5.98 31.93 -13.30
C ASP A 646 -4.64 32.50 -13.80
N ALA A 647 -4.41 32.51 -15.11
CA ALA A 647 -3.31 33.24 -15.73
C ALA A 647 -3.45 34.77 -15.58
N LEU A 648 -4.69 35.26 -15.55
CA LEU A 648 -4.99 36.69 -15.61
C LEU A 648 -4.92 37.37 -14.23
N TYR A 649 -3.77 37.95 -13.92
CA TYR A 649 -3.68 38.98 -12.88
C TYR A 649 -4.45 40.25 -13.31
N ASP A 650 -5.72 40.36 -12.95
CA ASP A 650 -6.55 41.53 -13.26
C ASP A 650 -6.19 42.74 -12.38
N ASP A 651 -5.20 43.50 -12.86
CA ASP A 651 -4.80 44.81 -12.35
C ASP A 651 -5.95 45.85 -12.36
N ASP A 652 -7.06 45.60 -13.07
CA ASP A 652 -8.26 46.45 -13.02
C ASP A 652 -9.15 46.18 -11.78
N LEU A 653 -9.00 45.02 -11.13
CA LEU A 653 -9.72 44.66 -9.90
C LEU A 653 -9.19 45.47 -8.69
N GLU A 654 -7.88 45.73 -8.64
CA GLU A 654 -7.28 46.71 -7.73
C GLU A 654 -7.71 48.14 -8.09
N LYS A 655 -7.65 48.53 -9.37
CA LYS A 655 -8.09 49.89 -9.80
C LYS A 655 -9.56 50.17 -9.48
N ARG A 656 -10.44 49.16 -9.51
CA ARG A 656 -11.85 49.27 -9.07
C ARG A 656 -11.95 49.50 -7.56
N LYS A 657 -11.19 48.76 -6.74
CA LYS A 657 -11.09 48.98 -5.27
C LYS A 657 -10.49 50.35 -4.93
N ALA A 658 -9.49 50.81 -5.68
CA ALA A 658 -8.83 52.11 -5.49
C ALA A 658 -9.75 53.29 -5.86
N LYS A 659 -10.42 53.24 -7.03
CA LYS A 659 -11.42 54.25 -7.44
C LYS A 659 -12.56 54.37 -6.43
N GLY A 660 -12.96 53.25 -5.81
CA GLY A 660 -13.96 53.23 -4.73
C GLY A 660 -13.56 53.97 -3.44
N LYS A 661 -12.27 54.19 -3.17
CA LYS A 661 -11.78 54.87 -1.96
C LYS A 661 -11.58 56.39 -2.14
N TYR A 662 -11.40 56.89 -3.37
CA TYR A 662 -11.05 58.29 -3.62
C TYR A 662 -12.22 59.29 -3.64
N SER A 663 -13.47 58.85 -3.79
CA SER A 663 -14.64 59.75 -3.84
C SER A 663 -15.11 60.28 -2.47
N LYS A 664 -14.56 59.77 -1.35
CA LYS A 664 -15.14 59.94 -0.01
C LYS A 664 -14.32 60.80 0.96
N LYS A 665 -13.56 61.79 0.46
CA LYS A 665 -12.81 62.73 1.32
C LYS A 665 -12.50 64.12 0.73
N LYS A 666 -13.52 64.89 0.34
CA LYS A 666 -13.42 66.37 0.24
C LYS A 666 -14.77 67.08 0.46
N SER A 667 -14.69 68.33 0.91
CA SER A 667 -15.79 69.30 1.12
C SER A 667 -16.97 68.87 2.00
N GLU A 668 -16.72 68.69 3.30
CA GLU A 668 -17.58 69.36 4.30
C GLU A 668 -16.99 70.73 4.62
N LYS A 669 -17.71 71.83 4.33
CA LYS A 669 -17.54 73.13 5.03
C LYS A 669 -18.63 74.15 4.64
N ARG A 670 -19.61 74.33 5.53
CA ARG A 670 -20.56 75.49 5.63
C ARG A 670 -21.52 75.70 4.43
N SER A 671 -22.68 76.34 4.59
CA SER A 671 -23.62 76.43 5.73
C SER A 671 -24.99 76.95 5.26
N ASP A 672 -26.00 76.85 6.12
CA ASP A 672 -27.25 77.64 6.13
C ASP A 672 -28.42 77.38 5.13
N LYS A 673 -29.60 77.78 5.62
CA LYS A 673 -30.88 78.11 4.92
C LYS A 673 -31.69 77.00 4.21
N LYS A 674 -32.51 76.33 5.02
CA LYS A 674 -34.00 76.31 4.97
C LYS A 674 -34.74 76.54 3.62
N PHE A 675 -35.67 75.61 3.35
CA PHE A 675 -36.99 75.79 2.71
C PHE A 675 -37.11 76.23 1.22
N GLY A 676 -37.28 75.23 0.33
CA GLY A 676 -38.63 74.79 -0.07
C GLY A 676 -39.22 75.25 -1.43
N ARG A 677 -40.26 74.51 -1.87
CA ARG A 677 -41.09 74.68 -3.09
C ARG A 677 -40.41 74.43 -4.45
N LYS A 678 -41.09 73.98 -5.53
CA LYS A 678 -42.34 73.19 -5.71
C LYS A 678 -42.49 72.83 -7.20
N SER A 679 -43.13 71.68 -7.53
CA SER A 679 -43.75 71.36 -8.86
C SER A 679 -42.79 71.20 -10.07
N ASP A 680 -43.13 70.50 -11.17
CA ASP A 680 -44.40 69.82 -11.52
C ASP A 680 -44.21 68.59 -12.45
N LYS A 681 -45.25 67.73 -12.52
CA LYS A 681 -45.69 66.75 -13.58
C LYS A 681 -44.65 66.17 -14.57
N LYS A 682 -44.65 64.85 -14.85
CA LYS A 682 -45.77 63.99 -15.34
C LYS A 682 -45.61 62.56 -14.78
N SER A 683 -46.61 61.82 -14.30
CA SER A 683 -47.83 61.28 -14.95
C SER A 683 -47.51 60.29 -16.12
N ASP A 684 -48.12 59.11 -16.23
CA ASP A 684 -49.42 58.69 -15.69
C ASP A 684 -49.68 57.15 -15.73
N LYS A 685 -50.62 56.64 -14.89
CA LYS A 685 -51.32 55.31 -14.95
C LYS A 685 -50.45 54.02 -14.84
N LYS A 686 -50.93 52.83 -14.42
CA LYS A 686 -52.13 52.27 -13.70
C LYS A 686 -51.74 50.81 -13.32
N SER A 687 -52.35 50.02 -12.42
CA SER A 687 -53.43 50.10 -11.39
C SER A 687 -53.24 48.86 -10.47
N GLY A 688 -53.51 48.83 -9.16
CA GLY A 688 -54.83 48.89 -8.47
C GLY A 688 -55.57 47.53 -8.51
N LYS A 689 -56.13 46.93 -7.44
CA LYS A 689 -56.35 47.33 -6.01
C LYS A 689 -55.90 46.18 -5.05
N ARG A 690 -56.57 45.61 -4.00
CA ARG A 690 -57.88 45.77 -3.32
C ARG A 690 -57.89 45.05 -1.92
N SER A 691 -58.71 45.54 -0.97
CA SER A 691 -59.53 44.88 0.11
C SER A 691 -59.37 43.38 0.50
N ASP A 692 -59.71 42.88 1.72
CA ASP A 692 -60.09 43.48 3.03
C ASP A 692 -60.12 42.42 4.17
N LYS A 693 -60.19 42.93 5.42
CA LYS A 693 -60.60 42.37 6.74
C LYS A 693 -61.27 40.97 6.86
N LYS A 694 -60.86 40.21 7.89
CA LYS A 694 -61.56 39.88 9.19
C LYS A 694 -60.53 39.20 10.13
N SER A 695 -60.47 39.38 11.46
CA SER A 695 -61.45 39.20 12.57
C SER A 695 -61.74 37.69 12.86
N ASP A 696 -61.76 37.19 14.10
CA ASP A 696 -61.87 37.85 15.42
C ASP A 696 -61.10 37.22 16.62
N LYS A 697 -61.29 37.82 17.80
CA LYS A 697 -60.71 37.51 19.15
C LYS A 697 -61.29 36.18 19.75
N LYS A 698 -60.97 35.68 20.98
CA LYS A 698 -60.63 36.34 22.26
C LYS A 698 -60.23 35.33 23.39
N PHE A 699 -59.79 35.88 24.54
CA PHE A 699 -59.59 35.32 25.90
C PHE A 699 -58.29 34.55 26.24
N ASP A 700 -57.78 34.52 27.50
CA ASP A 700 -57.49 35.56 28.53
C ASP A 700 -56.66 34.94 29.69
N LYS A 701 -56.04 35.76 30.57
CA LYS A 701 -55.38 35.44 31.88
C LYS A 701 -54.03 34.67 31.78
N LYS A 702 -52.91 35.24 32.26
CA LYS A 702 -52.43 35.48 33.66
C LYS A 702 -51.90 34.18 34.35
N PHE A 703 -50.80 34.20 35.13
CA PHE A 703 -50.08 35.32 35.76
C PHE A 703 -48.59 34.96 36.05
N ASP A 704 -47.71 35.98 36.10
CA ASP A 704 -46.51 36.15 36.96
C ASP A 704 -45.45 35.02 37.14
N LYS A 705 -44.21 35.24 36.65
CA LYS A 705 -42.99 35.73 37.40
C LYS A 705 -42.21 34.59 38.10
N LYS A 706 -40.87 34.63 38.26
CA LYS A 706 -39.93 35.78 38.31
C LYS A 706 -38.50 35.40 37.86
N LYS A 707 -37.80 36.35 37.23
CA LYS A 707 -36.32 36.52 37.14
C LYS A 707 -35.79 37.14 38.47
N PRO A 708 -34.48 37.49 38.71
CA PRO A 708 -33.39 37.80 37.78
C PRO A 708 -32.00 37.25 38.23
N ASP A 709 -30.87 37.93 38.01
CA ASP A 709 -29.99 37.95 36.81
C ASP A 709 -28.51 38.05 37.36
N LYS A 710 -27.48 37.36 36.81
CA LYS A 710 -26.58 37.73 35.68
C LYS A 710 -25.41 38.71 36.06
N TYR A 711 -24.19 38.44 35.58
CA TYR A 711 -22.94 39.29 35.55
C TYR A 711 -22.14 39.36 36.89
N SER A 712 -20.82 39.11 36.96
CA SER A 712 -19.59 39.85 36.53
C SER A 712 -19.27 41.08 37.41
N ASP A 713 -18.03 41.51 37.68
CA ASP A 713 -16.71 41.30 37.05
C ASP A 713 -15.51 41.69 37.99
N GLU A 714 -14.26 41.68 37.47
CA GLU A 714 -13.05 42.45 37.86
C GLU A 714 -12.07 42.05 39.02
N LYS A 715 -10.79 41.91 38.60
CA LYS A 715 -9.51 42.49 39.14
C LYS A 715 -8.92 42.15 40.54
N ARG A 716 -7.83 41.37 40.47
CA ARG A 716 -6.43 41.64 40.92
C ARG A 716 -6.11 42.16 42.36
N SER A 717 -5.41 41.27 43.08
CA SER A 717 -4.14 41.47 43.83
C SER A 717 -4.06 42.37 45.09
N ASP A 718 -3.55 41.77 46.18
CA ASP A 718 -2.29 42.23 46.78
C ASP A 718 -1.45 41.06 47.38
N LYS A 719 -0.35 41.35 48.10
CA LYS A 719 0.84 40.49 48.29
C LYS A 719 1.17 40.13 49.76
N LYS A 720 1.93 39.02 49.93
CA LYS A 720 2.75 38.64 51.12
C LYS A 720 1.95 38.20 52.38
N SER A 721 2.47 37.41 53.34
CA SER A 721 3.80 36.77 53.54
C SER A 721 3.75 35.57 54.52
N GLY A 722 4.75 34.66 54.45
CA GLY A 722 5.05 33.66 55.49
C GLY A 722 4.96 32.20 54.98
N LYS A 723 6.00 31.38 54.70
CA LYS A 723 7.47 31.30 54.94
C LYS A 723 7.85 30.21 55.98
N LYS A 724 8.22 29.01 55.49
CA LYS A 724 8.93 27.88 56.18
C LYS A 724 8.13 27.18 57.31
N SER A 725 8.39 25.94 57.77
CA SER A 725 9.17 24.74 57.33
C SER A 725 8.82 23.59 58.31
N GLY A 726 8.94 22.27 58.06
CA GLY A 726 9.44 21.45 56.94
C GLY A 726 9.92 20.06 57.46
N LYS A 727 10.02 19.01 56.61
CA LYS A 727 10.49 17.61 56.91
C LYS A 727 9.69 16.87 58.03
N LYS A 728 9.20 15.63 57.93
CA LYS A 728 9.71 14.40 57.30
C LYS A 728 8.67 13.26 57.55
N ASN A 729 8.87 12.11 56.92
CA ASN A 729 8.30 10.78 57.23
C ASN A 729 6.77 10.62 57.26
N SER A 730 6.24 10.00 56.21
CA SER A 730 5.14 9.03 56.29
C SER A 730 5.67 7.65 55.85
N GLY A 731 4.97 6.58 56.20
CA GLY A 731 5.22 5.24 55.67
C GLY A 731 3.97 4.39 55.76
N ASN A 732 3.76 3.53 54.75
CA ASN A 732 2.88 2.34 54.71
C ASN A 732 1.45 2.47 55.31
N LYS A 733 0.36 2.27 54.57
CA LYS A 733 0.08 1.33 53.46
C LYS A 733 -1.16 1.79 52.66
N SER A 734 -1.43 1.09 51.54
CA SER A 734 -2.75 0.80 50.93
C SER A 734 -3.72 1.96 50.62
N SER A 735 -4.38 2.03 49.46
CA SER A 735 -4.39 1.19 48.24
C SER A 735 -5.24 1.93 47.17
N ASP A 736 -5.55 1.48 45.95
CA ASP A 736 -5.38 0.22 45.20
C ASP A 736 -4.93 0.51 43.75
N LYS A 737 -4.43 -0.49 43.00
CA LYS A 737 -4.06 -0.34 41.57
C LYS A 737 -3.92 -1.70 40.86
N GLU A 738 -4.74 -1.97 39.85
CA GLU A 738 -4.70 -3.12 38.91
C GLU A 738 -5.70 -2.82 37.77
N ILE A 739 -5.58 -3.25 36.49
CA ILE A 739 -4.57 -4.02 35.75
C ILE A 739 -4.25 -3.26 34.44
N PHE A 740 -2.97 -3.22 33.99
CA PHE A 740 -2.54 -3.34 32.58
C PHE A 740 -1.01 -3.15 32.44
N SER A 741 -0.24 -4.22 32.69
CA SER A 741 1.14 -4.41 32.23
C SER A 741 1.63 -5.84 32.56
N ASP A 742 2.60 -6.33 31.77
CA ASP A 742 3.43 -7.54 31.97
C ASP A 742 3.02 -8.83 31.23
N LEU A 743 3.36 -8.89 29.92
CA LEU A 743 3.67 -10.13 29.22
C LEU A 743 4.98 -9.98 28.42
N SER A 744 6.10 -10.20 29.11
CA SER A 744 7.33 -10.68 28.47
C SER A 744 7.56 -12.12 28.95
N PHE A 745 7.80 -13.05 28.02
CA PHE A 745 7.79 -14.48 28.33
C PHE A 745 9.11 -15.16 27.94
N ASP A 746 9.87 -15.64 28.92
CA ASP A 746 11.12 -16.39 28.70
C ASP A 746 10.82 -17.88 28.52
N TRP A 747 11.27 -18.46 27.41
CA TRP A 747 10.83 -19.80 26.98
C TRP A 747 11.47 -20.98 27.76
N LYS A 748 12.40 -20.70 28.69
CA LYS A 748 13.23 -21.71 29.36
C LYS A 748 12.60 -22.33 30.62
N ASN A 749 11.48 -23.04 30.49
CA ASN A 749 11.10 -24.10 31.46
C ASN A 749 10.03 -25.05 30.91
N TYR A 750 10.44 -26.12 30.21
CA TYR A 750 9.57 -27.26 29.92
C TYR A 750 10.32 -28.60 30.01
N ASP A 751 10.75 -28.98 31.21
CA ASP A 751 11.26 -30.32 31.51
C ASP A 751 10.93 -30.73 32.97
N LYS A 752 10.70 -32.03 33.19
CA LYS A 752 10.45 -32.71 34.47
C LYS A 752 9.22 -32.26 35.29
N LYS A 753 8.11 -32.98 35.11
CA LYS A 753 7.44 -33.76 36.18
C LYS A 753 6.37 -34.68 35.61
N ASP A 754 6.68 -35.97 35.43
CA ASP A 754 5.95 -37.01 36.16
C ASP A 754 6.64 -38.39 36.07
N SER A 755 7.00 -38.96 37.23
CA SER A 755 7.30 -40.40 37.37
C SER A 755 7.38 -40.81 38.86
N ASP A 756 6.69 -41.90 39.20
CA ASP A 756 6.78 -42.69 40.44
C ASP A 756 6.59 -42.02 41.83
N LYS A 757 5.45 -42.35 42.49
CA LYS A 757 5.46 -43.33 43.61
C LYS A 757 4.09 -43.84 44.12
N LYS A 758 3.83 -45.12 43.78
CA LYS A 758 3.30 -46.21 44.64
C LYS A 758 2.17 -45.96 45.69
N LYS A 759 0.99 -46.50 45.34
CA LYS A 759 0.24 -47.57 46.05
C LYS A 759 -0.02 -47.51 47.58
N SER A 760 -1.30 -47.40 47.92
CA SER A 760 -2.03 -48.37 48.78
C SER A 760 -3.52 -48.36 48.40
N GLY A 761 -4.37 -49.37 48.64
CA GLY A 761 -4.12 -50.76 49.06
C GLY A 761 -5.42 -51.45 49.56
N LYS A 762 -6.00 -52.39 48.80
CA LYS A 762 -7.08 -53.31 49.26
C LYS A 762 -7.07 -54.66 48.51
N LYS A 763 -7.79 -55.65 49.02
CA LYS A 763 -7.50 -57.10 48.86
C LYS A 763 -8.40 -57.85 47.87
N SER A 764 -7.83 -58.90 47.27
CA SER A 764 -8.49 -60.16 46.80
C SER A 764 -9.49 -60.02 45.63
N ASN A 765 -9.80 -61.06 44.84
CA ASN A 765 -9.46 -62.49 44.89
C ASN A 765 -9.45 -63.11 43.46
N GLY A 766 -8.90 -64.32 43.25
CA GLY A 766 -9.27 -65.12 42.05
C GLY A 766 -8.18 -65.69 41.10
N LYS A 767 -7.44 -66.71 41.55
CA LYS A 767 -7.06 -67.95 40.83
C LYS A 767 -6.44 -67.96 39.39
N LYS A 768 -5.33 -68.73 39.31
CA LYS A 768 -4.85 -69.61 38.20
C LYS A 768 -4.04 -69.06 37.01
N ASN A 769 -2.73 -69.04 37.24
CA ASN A 769 -1.64 -69.44 36.33
C ASN A 769 -1.79 -70.93 35.85
N PRO A 770 -0.92 -71.50 34.97
CA PRO A 770 0.12 -70.89 34.12
C PRO A 770 0.19 -71.40 32.65
N GLY A 771 0.98 -70.71 31.82
CA GLY A 771 1.53 -71.24 30.56
C GLY A 771 2.89 -70.59 30.24
N LYS A 772 4.00 -71.29 30.48
CA LYS A 772 5.39 -70.78 30.30
C LYS A 772 6.06 -71.34 29.03
N ILE A 773 7.24 -70.76 28.74
CA ILE A 773 8.38 -71.28 27.93
C ILE A 773 8.32 -70.92 26.43
N SER A 774 9.34 -70.30 25.79
CA SER A 774 10.49 -69.48 26.25
C SER A 774 11.18 -68.77 25.05
N SER A 775 12.07 -67.80 25.33
CA SER A 775 13.28 -67.38 24.55
C SER A 775 13.39 -67.66 23.03
N GLY A 776 13.68 -66.72 22.12
CA GLY A 776 14.01 -65.28 22.23
C GLY A 776 15.50 -64.93 22.06
N LYS A 777 15.81 -63.79 21.39
CA LYS A 777 17.15 -63.19 21.09
C LYS A 777 17.98 -63.91 20.00
N LYS A 778 18.92 -63.28 19.26
CA LYS A 778 19.16 -61.85 18.87
C LYS A 778 20.15 -61.78 17.68
N ASN A 779 20.07 -60.67 16.91
CA ASN A 779 21.13 -59.93 16.20
C ASN A 779 22.21 -60.60 15.30
N SER A 780 22.57 -59.84 14.25
CA SER A 780 23.89 -59.73 13.57
C SER A 780 24.45 -60.92 12.76
N GLY A 781 25.23 -60.71 11.69
CA GLY A 781 25.50 -59.45 10.96
C GLY A 781 26.92 -59.35 10.35
N LYS A 782 27.00 -59.28 9.02
CA LYS A 782 28.25 -59.30 8.19
C LYS A 782 28.97 -60.68 8.26
N LYS A 783 29.84 -61.11 7.33
CA LYS A 783 30.61 -60.42 6.26
C LYS A 783 31.08 -61.45 5.20
N SER A 784 31.21 -61.09 3.91
CA SER A 784 32.03 -61.75 2.85
C SER A 784 31.76 -63.24 2.47
N ALA A 785 32.10 -63.79 1.28
CA ALA A 785 32.37 -63.26 -0.08
C ALA A 785 32.48 -64.44 -1.10
N THR A 786 32.65 -64.14 -2.41
CA THR A 786 32.85 -65.09 -3.56
C THR A 786 31.57 -65.84 -4.01
N LYS A 787 31.43 -66.42 -5.22
CA LYS A 787 32.39 -66.77 -6.32
C LYS A 787 31.62 -67.05 -7.65
N LYS A 788 32.08 -66.53 -8.82
CA LYS A 788 31.79 -66.95 -10.24
C LYS A 788 30.30 -67.04 -10.71
N GLY A 789 29.92 -66.86 -11.98
CA GLY A 789 30.61 -66.34 -13.18
C GLY A 789 30.14 -66.95 -14.53
N SER A 790 30.14 -66.16 -15.62
CA SER A 790 30.00 -66.55 -17.06
C SER A 790 28.57 -66.96 -17.57
N ALA A 791 28.19 -66.85 -18.86
CA ALA A 791 28.85 -66.32 -20.08
C ALA A 791 27.91 -66.02 -21.28
N LYS A 792 28.27 -65.03 -22.13
CA LYS A 792 28.00 -64.86 -23.60
C LYS A 792 26.52 -64.77 -24.08
N LYS A 793 26.13 -64.16 -25.22
CA LYS A 793 26.79 -63.59 -26.45
C LYS A 793 26.08 -62.23 -26.81
N ASN A 794 25.80 -61.62 -27.98
CA ASN A 794 26.05 -61.68 -29.46
C ASN A 794 25.74 -60.24 -30.03
N SER A 795 26.67 -59.41 -30.52
CA SER A 795 27.02 -59.12 -31.95
C SER A 795 25.86 -58.99 -32.97
N ALA A 796 25.81 -58.02 -33.92
CA ALA A 796 26.66 -56.85 -34.23
C ALA A 796 26.05 -55.86 -35.29
N LYS A 797 26.61 -54.62 -35.38
CA LYS A 797 26.97 -53.73 -36.54
C LYS A 797 26.16 -53.76 -37.87
N LYS A 798 26.06 -52.70 -38.72
CA LYS A 798 26.58 -51.29 -38.73
C LYS A 798 25.43 -50.32 -39.16
N ASN A 799 25.45 -49.30 -40.05
CA ASN A 799 26.41 -48.65 -40.97
C ASN A 799 26.32 -47.09 -40.91
N SER A 800 26.51 -46.35 -42.03
CA SER A 800 26.58 -44.87 -42.14
C SER A 800 26.42 -44.41 -43.61
N ASP A 801 25.89 -43.20 -43.88
CA ASP A 801 26.57 -42.05 -44.57
C ASP A 801 25.62 -40.97 -45.20
N LYS A 802 26.17 -40.01 -45.98
CA LYS A 802 25.69 -38.60 -46.12
C LYS A 802 25.14 -38.15 -47.49
N LYS A 803 24.29 -37.10 -47.46
CA LYS A 803 24.14 -35.94 -48.40
C LYS A 803 23.71 -36.16 -49.89
N LYS A 804 22.56 -35.57 -50.30
CA LYS A 804 22.39 -34.36 -51.17
C LYS A 804 21.00 -34.24 -51.86
N LYS A 805 20.41 -33.00 -51.86
CA LYS A 805 19.48 -32.41 -52.87
C LYS A 805 18.14 -33.17 -53.15
N GLU A 806 17.11 -32.63 -53.84
CA GLU A 806 16.89 -31.32 -54.49
C GLU A 806 15.47 -30.73 -54.15
N ARG A 807 14.71 -30.11 -55.08
CA ARG A 807 13.60 -29.15 -54.85
C ARG A 807 12.17 -29.64 -55.21
N SER A 808 11.18 -28.80 -54.86
CA SER A 808 9.75 -28.73 -55.31
C SER A 808 8.73 -29.50 -54.45
N ASN A 809 7.43 -29.12 -54.32
CA ASN A 809 6.70 -27.97 -54.90
C ASN A 809 5.48 -27.48 -54.05
N THR A 810 5.02 -26.24 -54.27
CA THR A 810 3.64 -25.66 -54.08
C THR A 810 2.71 -26.02 -52.90
N GLY A 811 2.13 -25.00 -52.23
CA GLY A 811 0.86 -25.12 -51.46
C GLY A 811 0.38 -23.80 -50.79
N LYS A 812 -0.84 -23.31 -51.09
CA LYS A 812 -1.42 -22.03 -50.60
C LYS A 812 -2.48 -22.21 -49.49
N ARG A 813 -2.59 -21.24 -48.55
CA ARG A 813 -3.81 -20.64 -47.90
C ARG A 813 -3.38 -19.82 -46.64
N TYR A 814 -3.87 -18.62 -46.26
CA TYR A 814 -5.22 -18.00 -46.13
C TYR A 814 -6.14 -18.71 -45.11
N GLY A 815 -6.81 -18.11 -44.10
CA GLY A 815 -6.85 -16.78 -43.44
C GLY A 815 -7.16 -17.01 -41.93
N VAL A 816 -7.15 -16.07 -40.96
CA VAL A 816 -7.84 -14.75 -40.81
C VAL A 816 -9.37 -14.89 -40.76
N ILE A 817 -10.03 -14.09 -39.89
CA ILE A 817 -11.44 -14.10 -39.43
C ILE A 817 -11.67 -15.06 -38.23
N ASP A 818 -12.22 -14.62 -37.09
CA ASP A 818 -12.43 -13.26 -36.54
C ASP A 818 -12.39 -13.34 -34.99
#